data_AF-A0A399YVP5-F1
#
_entry.id   AF-A0A399YVP5-F1
#
_cell.length_a   1.000
_cell.length_b   1.000
_cell.length_c   1.000
_cell.angle_alpha   90.00
_cell.angle_beta   90.00
_cell.angle_gamma   90.00
#
_symmetry.space_group_name_H-M   'P 1'
#
loop_
_entity.id
_entity.type
_entity.pdbx_description
1 polymer ?
#
loop_
_entity_poly.entity_id
_entity_poly.type
_entity_poly.pdbx_seq_one_letter_code
_entity_poly.pdbx_strand_id
1 'polypeptide(L)'
;MVYPEPLDSSGAHRDLIVLPEEWRKYLMATEWYKLEAGQALSDLGSTTERGLASAEAQQRLAQYGPNELQEKAGRSRLEILWEQFANILTVLLIMAAVVSMVLGDWVEAIAILVIVVLNGILGYTQEYRAEQSMAALKKMSVPVVRVRRDGKVQEISATALVPGDMVVLETGNIVPADGRVTASVNLRVEEAALTGESEPVDKDQALVYDTDLALGDRRNMVFSGTLVNYGRGEFVVTSTGMDTELGHIANLIQGVDEESTPLQQRLSSLGRVLAWAAIALVIVVVALGFWRAKSTGEAVNIQELLLTGVSLAVAAVPEALTAVVTIALSLGAQRMLKRHALIRRLPAVETLGSVTVICSDKTGTLTLNRMTVQVLDMASQSYRFVHNDKTNRLEIAPAADDAQGVIENPTLDLLLISGALNSDATLSEHLDDFQAVGDPTEAALVNAAAFVGMRKPDLEAAFPRVAEVPFDSVRKRMTTLHRVPKSSAELSPSLTTIWDRQTTLAQNRPDYVAFTKGAIDGLLTISPNVWDNGEVKPLDEAWHKRIMQAHDQMAAKGMRVLGVALRPWDKSPEKTDEEALEQDLIFLGMIGMIDPPRPEVKDAVAQCKAAGIRPVMITGDHPLTARHIAQQIGISDNDNFITGQELDRLSPTELEQRVRDVSVFARVSPEHKLRLIDVYQNQHNIVSMTGDGVNDAPALKKADIGVAMGITGTDVAKSAAEMVLLDDNFATIVAAVEEGRIIYDNIRRFIKYLLTCNVSEIAVMIIGPFLGMPLPLLPLQILWMNLVTDGLPALALSIEPPEKDVMKRQPFSATESVFGRGMPAFIILFGVVLSIIALLSSYLLWRENDQGWQTVLFSTLVFAQLGMALSV
;
A
#
# COMPACT_ATOMS: atom_id res chain seq x y z
N MET A 1 -8.43 29.92 51.38
CA MET A 1 -8.01 28.60 51.88
C MET A 1 -9.26 27.82 52.26
N VAL A 2 -9.86 27.11 51.30
CA VAL A 2 -10.84 26.05 51.55
C VAL A 2 -10.60 25.03 50.44
N TYR A 3 -10.05 23.88 50.81
CA TYR A 3 -9.99 22.70 49.93
C TYR A 3 -11.39 22.08 49.85
N PRO A 4 -11.80 21.52 48.71
CA PRO A 4 -12.70 20.38 48.70
C PRO A 4 -11.91 19.06 48.58
N GLU A 5 -12.29 18.10 49.41
CA GLU A 5 -11.88 16.69 49.38
C GLU A 5 -12.30 15.98 48.07
N PRO A 6 -11.62 14.87 47.72
CA PRO A 6 -11.84 14.15 46.46
C PRO A 6 -13.08 13.24 46.54
N LEU A 7 -13.87 13.23 45.47
CA LEU A 7 -14.90 12.24 45.24
C LEU A 7 -14.27 10.90 44.84
N ASP A 8 -14.85 9.89 45.47
CA ASP A 8 -14.49 8.48 45.51
C ASP A 8 -14.53 7.78 44.14
N SER A 9 -13.71 6.73 44.10
CA SER A 9 -13.52 5.70 43.11
C SER A 9 -14.81 5.11 42.51
N SER A 10 -14.88 5.09 41.18
CA SER A 10 -15.57 4.03 40.44
C SER A 10 -14.87 3.82 39.10
N GLY A 11 -14.71 2.55 38.74
CA GLY A 11 -13.63 2.07 37.91
C GLY A 11 -13.67 2.54 36.46
N ALA A 12 -12.54 3.06 36.00
CA ALA A 12 -12.10 2.91 34.62
C ALA A 12 -10.66 2.41 34.72
N HIS A 13 -10.44 1.18 34.28
CA HIS A 13 -9.12 0.60 34.13
C HIS A 13 -8.22 1.60 33.40
N ARG A 14 -7.22 2.13 34.11
CA ARG A 14 -6.07 2.78 33.48
C ARG A 14 -5.25 1.67 32.86
N ASP A 15 -5.66 1.23 31.68
CA ASP A 15 -4.77 0.50 30.79
C ASP A 15 -3.79 1.54 30.23
N LEU A 16 -2.80 1.87 31.05
CA LEU A 16 -1.51 2.29 30.53
C LEU A 16 -1.09 1.17 29.58
N ILE A 17 -1.19 1.41 28.27
CA ILE A 17 -0.51 0.58 27.28
C ILE A 17 0.98 0.89 27.45
N VAL A 18 1.54 0.29 28.49
CA VAL A 18 2.96 -0.02 28.58
C VAL A 18 3.16 -1.06 27.49
N LEU A 19 3.96 -0.72 26.46
CA LEU A 19 4.48 -1.71 25.52
C LEU A 19 4.84 -2.97 26.31
N PRO A 20 4.32 -4.17 25.98
CA PRO A 20 4.50 -5.35 26.83
C PRO A 20 5.98 -5.53 27.17
N GLU A 21 6.31 -5.98 28.39
CA GLU A 21 7.71 -6.13 28.85
C GLU A 21 8.58 -6.94 27.88
N GLU A 22 7.97 -7.81 27.07
CA GLU A 22 8.61 -8.53 25.98
C GLU A 22 9.22 -7.59 24.91
N TRP A 23 8.56 -6.48 24.56
CA TRP A 23 9.00 -5.49 23.56
C TRP A 23 10.26 -4.72 24.00
N ARG A 24 10.43 -4.48 25.30
CA ARG A 24 11.66 -3.90 25.85
C ARG A 24 12.85 -4.86 25.81
N LYS A 25 12.59 -6.17 25.78
CA LYS A 25 13.61 -7.20 25.68
C LYS A 25 14.18 -7.30 24.26
N TYR A 26 13.40 -6.95 23.23
CA TYR A 26 13.84 -6.93 21.83
C TYR A 26 14.76 -5.73 21.49
N LEU A 27 14.61 -4.60 22.21
CA LEU A 27 15.61 -3.51 22.23
C LEU A 27 16.95 -3.92 22.88
N MET A 28 17.06 -5.13 23.44
CA MET A 28 18.29 -5.72 23.98
C MET A 28 18.79 -6.93 23.18
N ALA A 29 18.42 -7.06 21.89
CA ALA A 29 19.26 -7.81 20.98
C ALA A 29 20.60 -7.05 20.90
N THR A 30 21.68 -7.70 21.32
CA THR A 30 23.02 -7.11 21.40
C THR A 30 23.30 -6.35 20.10
N GLU A 31 23.64 -5.07 20.17
CA GLU A 31 23.81 -4.22 18.98
C GLU A 31 25.08 -4.66 18.22
N TRP A 32 25.00 -5.76 17.49
CA TRP A 32 26.14 -6.41 16.83
C TRP A 32 26.87 -5.46 15.86
N TYR A 33 26.16 -4.47 15.32
CA TYR A 33 26.74 -3.41 14.48
C TYR A 33 27.63 -2.41 15.24
N LYS A 34 27.53 -2.34 16.57
CA LYS A 34 28.43 -1.54 17.42
C LYS A 34 29.69 -2.31 17.85
N LEU A 35 29.77 -3.60 17.52
CA LEU A 35 30.90 -4.44 17.87
C LEU A 35 31.89 -4.56 16.70
N GLU A 36 33.17 -4.66 17.05
CA GLU A 36 34.21 -5.10 16.12
C GLU A 36 33.95 -6.56 15.70
N ALA A 37 34.28 -6.91 14.45
CA ALA A 37 34.06 -8.26 13.93
C ALA A 37 34.73 -9.36 14.77
N GLY A 38 35.93 -9.09 15.32
CA GLY A 38 36.63 -10.02 16.20
C GLY A 38 35.91 -10.25 17.53
N GLN A 39 35.27 -9.22 18.08
CA GLN A 39 34.50 -9.33 19.31
C GLN A 39 33.18 -10.09 19.07
N ALA A 40 32.47 -9.80 17.97
CA ALA A 40 31.28 -10.55 17.59
C ALA A 40 31.56 -12.06 17.39
N LEU A 41 32.70 -12.40 16.77
CA LEU A 41 33.16 -13.79 16.64
C LEU A 41 33.42 -14.45 17.99
N SER A 42 34.09 -13.75 18.91
CA SER A 42 34.38 -14.24 20.27
C SER A 42 33.09 -14.49 21.07
N ASP A 43 32.15 -13.54 21.04
CA ASP A 43 30.89 -13.62 21.77
C ASP A 43 29.99 -14.74 21.25
N LEU A 44 30.04 -15.01 19.94
CA LEU A 44 29.32 -16.12 19.30
C LEU A 44 30.09 -17.45 19.31
N GLY A 45 31.31 -17.50 19.87
CA GLY A 45 32.12 -18.72 19.96
C GLY A 45 32.63 -19.25 18.62
N SER A 46 32.80 -18.37 17.62
CA SER A 46 33.21 -18.73 16.26
C SER A 46 34.57 -18.12 15.90
N THR A 47 35.20 -18.60 14.83
CA THR A 47 36.50 -18.07 14.36
C THR A 47 36.50 -17.95 12.84
N THR A 48 37.25 -16.99 12.29
CA THR A 48 37.33 -16.77 10.84
C THR A 48 37.92 -17.99 10.11
N GLU A 49 38.88 -18.70 10.72
CA GLU A 49 39.58 -19.82 10.08
C GLU A 49 38.81 -21.14 10.17
N ARG A 50 38.21 -21.46 11.33
CA ARG A 50 37.53 -22.74 11.56
C ARG A 50 36.01 -22.66 11.47
N GLY A 51 35.42 -21.48 11.66
CA GLY A 51 33.98 -21.35 11.88
C GLY A 51 33.52 -22.14 13.11
N LEU A 52 32.25 -22.53 13.13
CA LEU A 52 31.64 -23.28 14.23
C LEU A 52 31.94 -24.79 14.12
N ALA A 53 32.04 -25.49 15.25
CA ALA A 53 32.17 -26.95 15.25
C ALA A 53 30.82 -27.61 14.91
N SER A 54 30.82 -28.68 14.11
CA SER A 54 29.56 -29.33 13.69
C SER A 54 28.70 -29.84 14.86
N ALA A 55 29.33 -30.31 15.94
CA ALA A 55 28.62 -30.75 17.15
C ALA A 55 27.92 -29.60 17.88
N GLU A 56 28.56 -28.43 17.93
CA GLU A 56 28.01 -27.23 18.54
C GLU A 56 26.88 -26.65 17.69
N ALA A 57 27.04 -26.66 16.36
CA ALA A 57 25.98 -26.26 15.44
C ALA A 57 24.70 -27.08 15.64
N GLN A 58 24.83 -28.39 15.85
CA GLN A 58 23.69 -29.27 16.08
C GLN A 58 23.03 -29.05 17.46
N GLN A 59 23.83 -28.71 18.48
CA GLN A 59 23.30 -28.31 19.80
C GLN A 59 22.53 -26.98 19.71
N ARG A 60 23.08 -25.99 18.99
CA ARG A 60 22.41 -24.70 18.77
C ARG A 60 21.14 -24.88 17.93
N LEU A 61 21.12 -25.77 16.95
CA LEU A 61 19.92 -26.04 16.16
C LEU A 61 18.78 -26.60 17.02
N ALA A 62 19.11 -27.42 18.03
CA ALA A 62 18.13 -27.90 19.00
C ALA A 62 17.67 -26.81 20.00
N GLN A 63 18.48 -25.78 20.24
CA GLN A 63 18.19 -24.68 21.16
C GLN A 63 17.40 -23.54 20.50
N TYR A 64 17.86 -23.06 19.35
CA TYR A 64 17.30 -21.92 18.62
C TYR A 64 16.23 -22.35 17.60
N GLY A 65 16.18 -23.64 17.26
CA GLY A 65 15.29 -24.15 16.21
C GLY A 65 15.85 -23.92 14.80
N PRO A 66 15.12 -24.38 13.77
CA PRO A 66 15.50 -24.18 12.38
C PRO A 66 15.42 -22.70 11.97
N ASN A 67 16.29 -22.30 11.06
CA ASN A 67 16.25 -20.98 10.41
C ASN A 67 15.13 -20.93 9.36
N GLU A 68 13.89 -20.84 9.83
CA GLU A 68 12.70 -20.69 9.03
C GLU A 68 11.70 -19.75 9.71
N LEU A 69 10.89 -19.06 8.90
CA LEU A 69 9.81 -18.23 9.41
C LEU A 69 8.68 -19.14 9.89
N GLN A 70 8.32 -19.02 11.16
CA GLN A 70 7.20 -19.75 11.74
C GLN A 70 5.90 -19.07 11.37
N GLU A 71 4.87 -19.84 11.04
CA GLU A 71 3.55 -19.29 10.71
C GLU A 71 2.48 -19.79 11.66
N LYS A 72 1.54 -18.90 12.02
CA LYS A 72 0.29 -19.30 12.68
C LYS A 72 -0.47 -20.29 11.79
N ALA A 73 -0.96 -21.37 12.40
CA ALA A 73 -1.82 -22.33 11.71
C ALA A 73 -3.06 -21.62 11.16
N GLY A 74 -3.33 -21.79 9.86
CA GLY A 74 -4.55 -21.29 9.23
C GLY A 74 -5.80 -21.94 9.83
N ARG A 75 -6.96 -21.33 9.56
CA ARG A 75 -8.25 -21.83 10.10
C ARG A 75 -8.51 -23.25 9.60
N SER A 76 -9.09 -24.07 10.46
CA SER A 76 -9.38 -25.45 10.07
C SER A 76 -10.62 -25.50 9.15
N ARG A 77 -10.65 -26.44 8.20
CA ARG A 77 -11.81 -26.61 7.30
C ARG A 77 -13.12 -26.85 8.05
N LEU A 78 -13.05 -27.48 9.22
CA LEU A 78 -14.22 -27.75 10.07
C LEU A 78 -14.68 -26.50 10.83
N GLU A 79 -13.74 -25.66 11.25
CA GLU A 79 -14.03 -24.38 11.89
C GLU A 79 -14.74 -23.43 10.94
N ILE A 80 -14.25 -23.29 9.70
CA ILE A 80 -14.90 -22.49 8.65
C ILE A 80 -16.34 -22.94 8.42
N LEU A 81 -16.58 -24.26 8.38
CA LEU A 81 -17.92 -24.81 8.20
C LEU A 81 -18.82 -24.52 9.41
N TRP A 82 -18.31 -24.70 10.63
CA TRP A 82 -19.07 -24.49 11.87
C TRP A 82 -19.51 -23.02 12.04
N GLU A 83 -18.65 -22.06 11.68
CA GLU A 83 -18.97 -20.64 11.76
C GLU A 83 -20.18 -20.25 10.90
N GLN A 84 -20.39 -20.89 9.74
CA GLN A 84 -21.56 -20.62 8.89
C GLN A 84 -22.89 -20.99 9.57
N PHE A 85 -22.88 -22.00 10.44
CA PHE A 85 -24.05 -22.43 11.20
C PHE A 85 -24.20 -21.70 12.54
N ALA A 86 -23.15 -21.04 13.04
CA ALA A 86 -23.16 -20.29 14.28
C ALA A 86 -23.79 -18.88 14.16
N ASN A 87 -24.07 -18.41 12.94
CA ASN A 87 -24.72 -17.13 12.71
C ASN A 87 -26.13 -17.08 13.34
N ILE A 88 -26.45 -16.00 14.05
CA ILE A 88 -27.71 -15.79 14.78
C ILE A 88 -28.94 -16.05 13.89
N LEU A 89 -28.95 -15.59 12.63
CA LEU A 89 -30.08 -15.78 11.73
C LEU A 89 -30.21 -17.24 11.28
N THR A 90 -29.10 -17.92 11.02
CA THR A 90 -29.08 -19.35 10.69
C THR A 90 -29.56 -20.19 11.87
N VAL A 91 -29.12 -19.85 13.09
CA VAL A 91 -29.58 -20.51 14.33
C VAL A 91 -31.09 -20.32 14.51
N LEU A 92 -31.63 -19.13 14.23
CA LEU A 92 -33.07 -18.88 14.28
C LEU A 92 -33.84 -19.76 13.28
N LEU A 93 -33.35 -19.91 12.05
CA LEU A 93 -33.95 -20.79 11.04
C LEU A 93 -33.85 -22.27 11.43
N ILE A 94 -32.73 -22.71 12.00
CA ILE A 94 -32.57 -24.07 12.52
C ILE A 94 -33.59 -24.34 13.63
N MET A 95 -33.77 -23.39 14.56
CA MET A 95 -34.78 -23.48 15.61
C MET A 95 -36.20 -23.56 15.03
N ALA A 96 -36.52 -22.74 14.03
CA ALA A 96 -37.79 -22.77 13.30
C ALA A 96 -38.06 -24.12 12.61
N ALA A 97 -37.04 -24.69 11.96
CA ALA A 97 -37.14 -26.01 11.33
C ALA A 97 -37.38 -27.13 12.35
N VAL A 98 -36.66 -27.09 13.49
CA VAL A 98 -36.84 -28.06 14.58
C VAL A 98 -38.26 -27.97 15.16
N VAL A 99 -38.77 -26.76 15.41
CA VAL A 99 -40.15 -26.57 15.90
C VAL A 99 -41.16 -27.11 14.88
N SER A 100 -41.00 -26.82 13.59
CA SER A 100 -41.89 -27.33 12.53
C SER A 100 -41.90 -28.86 12.48
N MET A 101 -40.73 -29.49 12.61
CA MET A 101 -40.58 -30.94 12.65
C MET A 101 -41.30 -31.56 13.85
N VAL A 102 -41.18 -30.96 15.03
CA VAL A 102 -41.87 -31.41 16.26
C VAL A 102 -43.39 -31.28 16.12
N LEU A 103 -43.87 -30.27 15.40
CA LEU A 103 -45.30 -30.04 15.14
C LEU A 103 -45.86 -30.91 14.00
N GLY A 104 -45.01 -31.70 13.33
CA GLY A 104 -45.41 -32.62 12.26
C GLY A 104 -45.53 -31.99 10.87
N ASP A 105 -45.09 -30.74 10.68
CA ASP A 105 -45.03 -30.11 9.37
C ASP A 105 -43.68 -30.40 8.69
N TRP A 106 -43.60 -31.59 8.09
CA TRP A 106 -42.39 -32.09 7.45
C TRP A 106 -42.04 -31.33 6.18
N VAL A 107 -43.03 -30.83 5.43
CA VAL A 107 -42.79 -30.12 4.17
C VAL A 107 -42.07 -28.81 4.48
N GLU A 108 -42.56 -28.08 5.48
CA GLU A 108 -42.03 -26.80 5.90
C GLU A 108 -40.65 -26.95 6.56
N ALA A 109 -40.49 -27.93 7.46
CA ALA A 109 -39.21 -28.24 8.09
C ALA A 109 -38.11 -28.58 7.05
N ILE A 110 -38.44 -29.39 6.04
CA ILE A 110 -37.50 -29.75 4.97
C ILE A 110 -37.16 -28.53 4.12
N ALA A 111 -38.12 -27.68 3.77
CA ALA A 111 -37.88 -26.47 2.99
C ALA A 111 -36.89 -25.51 3.68
N ILE A 112 -37.10 -25.26 4.99
CA ILE A 112 -36.19 -24.41 5.78
C ILE A 112 -34.79 -25.05 5.87
N LEU A 113 -34.71 -26.36 6.11
CA LEU A 113 -33.44 -27.07 6.21
C LEU A 113 -32.63 -27.04 4.91
N VAL A 114 -33.29 -27.17 3.75
CA VAL A 114 -32.64 -27.06 2.43
C VAL A 114 -31.96 -25.71 2.27
N ILE A 115 -32.60 -24.61 2.71
CA ILE A 115 -32.02 -23.27 2.64
C ILE A 115 -30.85 -23.11 3.60
N VAL A 116 -30.97 -23.60 4.84
CA VAL A 116 -29.86 -23.58 5.81
C VAL A 116 -28.64 -24.30 5.24
N VAL A 117 -28.83 -25.47 4.62
CA VAL A 117 -27.76 -26.23 3.97
C VAL A 117 -27.18 -25.47 2.76
N LEU A 118 -28.03 -24.91 1.91
CA LEU A 118 -27.61 -24.15 0.73
C LEU A 118 -26.79 -22.92 1.11
N ASN A 119 -27.23 -22.16 2.12
CA ASN A 119 -26.51 -21.02 2.68
C ASN A 119 -25.16 -21.45 3.29
N GLY A 120 -25.14 -22.56 4.03
CA GLY A 120 -23.91 -23.12 4.60
C GLY A 120 -22.89 -23.54 3.52
N ILE A 121 -23.34 -24.18 2.43
CA ILE A 121 -22.48 -24.56 1.30
C ILE A 121 -21.95 -23.33 0.57
N LEU A 122 -22.82 -22.35 0.28
CA LEU A 122 -22.41 -21.11 -0.36
C LEU A 122 -21.37 -20.36 0.49
N GLY A 123 -21.62 -20.19 1.79
CA GLY A 123 -20.67 -19.57 2.71
C GLY A 123 -19.34 -20.32 2.81
N TYR A 124 -19.39 -21.65 2.97
CA TYR A 124 -18.19 -22.49 3.04
C TYR A 124 -17.34 -22.41 1.76
N THR A 125 -17.98 -22.51 0.58
CA THR A 125 -17.25 -22.48 -0.70
C THR A 125 -16.64 -21.10 -1.00
N GLN A 126 -17.30 -20.03 -0.56
CA GLN A 126 -16.77 -18.66 -0.68
C GLN A 126 -15.52 -18.49 0.18
N GLU A 127 -15.60 -18.86 1.46
CA GLU A 127 -14.49 -18.71 2.40
C GLU A 127 -13.29 -19.61 2.04
N TYR A 128 -13.57 -20.87 1.65
CA TYR A 128 -12.53 -21.83 1.30
C TYR A 128 -11.72 -21.45 0.05
N ARG A 129 -12.36 -20.86 -0.96
CA ARG A 129 -11.66 -20.39 -2.17
C ARG A 129 -10.76 -19.18 -1.89
N ALA A 130 -11.16 -18.32 -0.96
CA ALA A 130 -10.35 -17.19 -0.53
C ALA A 130 -9.04 -17.66 0.12
N GLU A 131 -9.09 -18.66 1.01
CA GLU A 131 -7.90 -19.23 1.64
C GLU A 131 -6.97 -19.98 0.66
N GLN A 132 -7.52 -20.78 -0.26
CA GLN A 132 -6.71 -21.57 -1.21
C GLN A 132 -5.81 -20.71 -2.11
N SER A 133 -6.29 -19.52 -2.49
CA SER A 133 -5.54 -18.61 -3.38
C SER A 133 -4.25 -18.10 -2.73
N MET A 134 -4.20 -18.03 -1.40
CA MET A 134 -2.99 -17.69 -0.64
C MET A 134 -2.02 -18.88 -0.46
N ALA A 135 -2.55 -20.10 -0.36
CA ALA A 135 -1.73 -21.30 -0.16
C ALA A 135 -0.93 -21.73 -1.42
N ALA A 136 -1.43 -21.39 -2.62
CA ALA A 136 -0.82 -21.78 -3.89
C ALA A 136 0.50 -21.05 -4.21
N LEU A 137 0.75 -19.88 -3.61
CA LEU A 137 1.98 -19.10 -3.81
C LEU A 137 3.18 -19.63 -3.01
N LYS A 138 2.99 -20.67 -2.17
CA LYS A 138 3.84 -20.95 -1.02
C LYS A 138 4.85 -22.10 -1.16
N LYS A 139 5.02 -22.63 -2.37
CA LYS A 139 6.01 -23.68 -2.65
C LYS A 139 7.06 -23.15 -3.61
N MET A 140 8.02 -22.40 -3.08
CA MET A 140 9.27 -22.12 -3.79
C MET A 140 10.48 -22.54 -2.95
N SER A 141 11.50 -22.97 -3.68
CA SER A 141 12.65 -23.79 -3.28
C SER A 141 13.35 -23.33 -2.00
N VAL A 142 13.64 -24.27 -1.09
CA VAL A 142 14.56 -24.03 0.04
C VAL A 142 15.98 -23.80 -0.53
N PRO A 143 16.61 -22.64 -0.29
CA PRO A 143 17.94 -22.35 -0.80
C PRO A 143 19.02 -23.14 -0.04
N VAL A 144 20.05 -23.58 -0.78
CA VAL A 144 21.28 -24.18 -0.23
C VAL A 144 22.30 -23.07 0.01
N VAL A 145 23.01 -23.13 1.14
CA VAL A 145 23.95 -22.10 1.59
C VAL A 145 25.32 -22.69 1.86
N ARG A 146 26.39 -21.91 1.64
CA ARG A 146 27.77 -22.33 1.92
C ARG A 146 28.21 -21.79 3.28
N VAL A 147 28.60 -22.70 4.18
CA VAL A 147 29.06 -22.38 5.52
C VAL A 147 30.44 -22.95 5.78
N ARG A 148 31.23 -22.25 6.59
CA ARG A 148 32.50 -22.74 7.12
C ARG A 148 32.25 -23.36 8.49
N ARG A 149 32.36 -24.69 8.58
CA ARG A 149 32.34 -25.45 9.84
C ARG A 149 33.54 -26.39 9.89
N ASP A 150 34.13 -26.59 11.07
CA ASP A 150 35.33 -27.42 11.26
C ASP A 150 36.50 -27.08 10.30
N GLY A 151 36.61 -25.81 9.88
CA GLY A 151 37.62 -25.31 8.94
C GLY A 151 37.38 -25.64 7.47
N LYS A 152 36.23 -26.23 7.13
CA LYS A 152 35.87 -26.58 5.74
C LYS A 152 34.61 -25.85 5.32
N VAL A 153 34.61 -25.36 4.07
CA VAL A 153 33.40 -24.83 3.45
C VAL A 153 32.55 -26.01 2.98
N GLN A 154 31.31 -26.08 3.43
CA GLN A 154 30.34 -27.11 3.08
C GLN A 154 28.98 -26.50 2.76
N GLU A 155 28.23 -27.17 1.89
CA GLU A 155 26.87 -26.78 1.53
C GLU A 155 25.87 -27.43 2.49
N ILE A 156 25.02 -26.61 3.10
CA ILE A 156 23.94 -27.05 3.99
C ILE A 156 22.62 -26.41 3.57
N SER A 157 21.51 -26.96 4.06
CA SER A 157 20.20 -26.29 3.95
C SER A 157 20.22 -24.97 4.71
N ALA A 158 19.65 -23.90 4.15
CA ALA A 158 19.49 -22.62 4.85
C ALA A 158 18.76 -22.79 6.20
N THR A 159 17.84 -23.76 6.31
CA THR A 159 17.10 -24.07 7.53
C THR A 159 17.96 -24.64 8.66
N ALA A 160 19.17 -25.13 8.35
CA ALA A 160 20.10 -25.70 9.32
C ALA A 160 21.17 -24.70 9.82
N LEU A 161 21.06 -23.42 9.43
CA LEU A 161 21.88 -22.34 9.96
C LEU A 161 21.52 -22.03 11.40
N VAL A 162 22.55 -21.67 12.19
CA VAL A 162 22.40 -21.28 13.59
C VAL A 162 23.26 -20.03 13.88
N PRO A 163 22.93 -19.25 14.93
CA PRO A 163 23.81 -18.17 15.38
C PRO A 163 25.24 -18.67 15.62
N GLY A 164 26.24 -17.94 15.13
CA GLY A 164 27.67 -18.26 15.17
C GLY A 164 28.22 -19.00 13.95
N ASP A 165 27.37 -19.48 13.02
CA ASP A 165 27.85 -20.01 11.75
C ASP A 165 28.57 -18.93 10.93
N MET A 166 29.64 -19.34 10.24
CA MET A 166 30.33 -18.49 9.27
C MET A 166 29.81 -18.78 7.88
N VAL A 167 29.13 -17.82 7.27
CA VAL A 167 28.52 -17.95 5.95
C VAL A 167 29.40 -17.26 4.91
N VAL A 168 29.59 -17.91 3.76
CA VAL A 168 30.33 -17.35 2.62
C VAL A 168 29.34 -16.81 1.60
N LEU A 169 29.50 -15.53 1.24
CA LEU A 169 28.69 -14.81 0.27
C LEU A 169 29.46 -14.56 -1.02
N GLU A 170 28.82 -14.86 -2.14
CA GLU A 170 29.27 -14.48 -3.48
C GLU A 170 28.13 -13.78 -4.22
N THR A 171 28.49 -13.12 -5.32
CA THR A 171 27.53 -12.46 -6.22
C THR A 171 26.40 -13.42 -6.64
N GLY A 172 25.17 -12.95 -6.55
CA GLY A 172 23.95 -13.71 -6.82
C GLY A 172 23.43 -14.56 -5.66
N ASN A 173 24.12 -14.60 -4.51
CA ASN A 173 23.60 -15.28 -3.31
C ASN A 173 22.54 -14.42 -2.62
N ILE A 174 21.47 -15.07 -2.16
CA ILE A 174 20.53 -14.48 -1.20
C ILE A 174 21.12 -14.67 0.20
N VAL A 175 21.17 -13.60 0.98
CA VAL A 175 21.65 -13.64 2.37
C VAL A 175 20.66 -14.47 3.20
N PRO A 176 21.09 -15.57 3.83
CA PRO A 176 20.15 -16.55 4.40
C PRO A 176 19.76 -16.31 5.86
N ALA A 177 20.44 -15.41 6.55
CA ALA A 177 20.26 -15.04 7.94
C ALA A 177 20.91 -13.69 8.21
N ASP A 178 20.55 -13.00 9.29
CA ASP A 178 21.20 -11.75 9.65
C ASP A 178 22.60 -12.01 10.22
N GLY A 179 23.54 -11.11 9.96
CA GLY A 179 24.85 -11.24 10.57
C GLY A 179 25.83 -10.12 10.36
N ARG A 180 26.93 -10.22 11.12
CA ARG A 180 28.01 -9.23 11.16
C ARG A 180 29.07 -9.58 10.12
N VAL A 181 29.38 -8.64 9.23
CA VAL A 181 30.40 -8.82 8.18
C VAL A 181 31.78 -8.97 8.82
N THR A 182 32.47 -10.05 8.46
CA THR A 182 33.80 -10.42 8.98
C THR A 182 34.90 -10.39 7.93
N ALA A 183 34.52 -10.39 6.65
CA ALA A 183 35.38 -10.20 5.49
C ALA A 183 34.55 -9.59 4.36
N SER A 184 35.05 -8.56 3.69
CA SER A 184 34.43 -8.05 2.46
C SER A 184 35.49 -7.65 1.44
N VAL A 185 35.21 -7.94 0.17
CA VAL A 185 35.98 -7.47 -0.98
C VAL A 185 34.98 -6.94 -2.00
N ASN A 186 34.86 -5.61 -2.06
CA ASN A 186 33.88 -4.89 -2.88
C ASN A 186 32.45 -5.44 -2.73
N LEU A 187 32.09 -5.89 -1.52
CA LEU A 187 30.79 -6.51 -1.26
C LEU A 187 29.70 -5.45 -1.33
N ARG A 188 28.75 -5.60 -2.27
CA ARG A 188 27.56 -4.76 -2.40
C ARG A 188 26.32 -5.61 -2.27
N VAL A 189 25.42 -5.22 -1.39
CA VAL A 189 24.17 -5.94 -1.10
C VAL A 189 23.00 -5.04 -1.44
N GLU A 190 22.03 -5.58 -2.16
CA GLU A 190 20.77 -4.95 -2.50
C GLU A 190 19.76 -5.18 -1.36
N GLU A 191 19.52 -4.13 -0.60
CA GLU A 191 18.72 -4.17 0.63
C GLU A 191 17.32 -3.56 0.45
N ALA A 192 16.94 -3.22 -0.79
CA ALA A 192 15.69 -2.56 -1.16
C ALA A 192 14.46 -3.24 -0.55
N ALA A 193 14.47 -4.57 -0.44
CA ALA A 193 13.38 -5.32 0.18
C ALA A 193 13.10 -4.88 1.64
N LEU A 194 14.13 -4.57 2.43
CA LEU A 194 14.01 -4.23 3.85
C LEU A 194 14.09 -2.72 4.11
N THR A 195 14.88 -1.99 3.32
CA THR A 195 15.14 -0.55 3.53
C THR A 195 14.30 0.35 2.64
N GLY A 196 13.81 -0.16 1.49
CA GLY A 196 13.20 0.64 0.43
C GLY A 196 14.21 1.39 -0.46
N GLU A 197 15.49 1.36 -0.12
CA GLU A 197 16.55 2.03 -0.87
C GLU A 197 16.99 1.17 -2.06
N SER A 198 16.86 1.71 -3.28
CA SER A 198 17.15 0.97 -4.52
C SER A 198 18.64 0.85 -4.87
N GLU A 199 19.50 1.67 -4.25
CA GLU A 199 20.95 1.65 -4.49
C GLU A 199 21.61 0.51 -3.66
N PRO A 200 22.43 -0.37 -4.27
CA PRO A 200 23.18 -1.37 -3.53
C PRO A 200 24.15 -0.75 -2.52
N VAL A 201 24.13 -1.27 -1.29
CA VAL A 201 24.93 -0.73 -0.18
C VAL A 201 26.29 -1.42 -0.11
N ASP A 202 27.37 -0.63 -0.12
CA ASP A 202 28.73 -1.12 0.13
C ASP A 202 28.88 -1.61 1.57
N LYS A 203 29.43 -2.82 1.74
CA LYS A 203 29.61 -3.46 3.04
C LYS A 203 31.08 -3.49 3.46
N ASP A 204 31.35 -3.04 4.68
CA ASP A 204 32.70 -2.94 5.23
C ASP A 204 32.77 -3.52 6.65
N GLN A 205 33.69 -4.45 6.85
CA GLN A 205 33.96 -5.08 8.13
C GLN A 205 34.50 -4.09 9.18
N ALA A 206 35.26 -3.08 8.77
CA ALA A 206 36.06 -2.20 9.64
C ALA A 206 35.23 -1.09 10.28
N LEU A 207 34.01 -0.84 9.77
CA LEU A 207 33.11 0.15 10.31
C LEU A 207 32.56 -0.30 11.67
N VAL A 208 32.62 0.60 12.65
CA VAL A 208 32.04 0.47 13.99
C VAL A 208 31.41 1.80 14.34
N TYR A 209 30.27 1.76 15.03
CA TYR A 209 29.45 2.94 15.28
C TYR A 209 29.19 3.11 16.77
N ASP A 210 29.28 4.35 17.25
CA ASP A 210 29.01 4.72 18.65
C ASP A 210 27.58 5.25 18.85
N THR A 211 26.86 5.52 17.76
CA THR A 211 25.50 6.07 17.77
C THR A 211 24.49 5.07 17.22
N ASP A 212 23.21 5.27 17.57
CA ASP A 212 22.13 4.49 16.99
C ASP A 212 21.96 4.84 15.51
N LEU A 213 21.86 3.80 14.68
CA LEU A 213 21.72 3.92 13.24
C LEU A 213 20.47 3.20 12.76
N ALA A 214 19.82 3.80 11.76
CA ALA A 214 18.75 3.16 11.02
C ALA A 214 19.28 1.91 10.30
N LEU A 215 18.39 0.96 10.00
CA LEU A 215 18.74 -0.34 9.41
C LEU A 215 19.65 -0.20 8.17
N GLY A 216 19.26 0.66 7.22
CA GLY A 216 20.01 0.87 5.97
C GLY A 216 21.38 1.54 6.13
N ASP A 217 21.64 2.18 7.27
CA ASP A 217 22.93 2.81 7.57
C ASP A 217 23.94 1.83 8.18
N ARG A 218 23.50 0.63 8.58
CA ARG A 218 24.35 -0.42 9.20
C ARG A 218 25.18 -1.16 8.14
N ARG A 219 26.17 -0.49 7.56
CA ARG A 219 27.03 -1.02 6.48
C ARG A 219 27.94 -2.18 6.87
N ASN A 220 28.00 -2.50 8.14
CA ASN A 220 28.83 -3.57 8.68
C ASN A 220 28.02 -4.84 8.99
N MET A 221 26.72 -4.83 8.67
CA MET A 221 25.77 -5.94 8.79
C MET A 221 25.24 -6.37 7.42
N VAL A 222 24.77 -7.61 7.33
CA VAL A 222 23.96 -8.14 6.23
C VAL A 222 22.66 -8.73 6.78
N PHE A 223 21.60 -8.68 5.99
CA PHE A 223 20.24 -9.02 6.45
C PHE A 223 19.61 -10.13 5.62
N SER A 224 18.88 -11.02 6.28
CA SER A 224 18.17 -12.15 5.68
C SER A 224 17.21 -11.70 4.58
N GLY A 225 17.25 -12.39 3.42
CA GLY A 225 16.40 -12.11 2.26
C GLY A 225 16.95 -11.04 1.31
N THR A 226 18.07 -10.39 1.62
CA THR A 226 18.74 -9.42 0.73
C THR A 226 19.63 -10.13 -0.31
N LEU A 227 19.90 -9.48 -1.45
CA LEU A 227 20.65 -10.08 -2.57
C LEU A 227 22.06 -9.51 -2.67
N VAL A 228 23.07 -10.36 -2.80
CA VAL A 228 24.44 -9.92 -3.09
C VAL A 228 24.56 -9.54 -4.56
N ASN A 229 24.63 -8.24 -4.84
CA ASN A 229 24.69 -7.71 -6.20
C ASN A 229 26.12 -7.78 -6.77
N TYR A 230 27.14 -7.52 -5.95
CA TYR A 230 28.54 -7.55 -6.40
C TYR A 230 29.51 -7.94 -5.28
N GLY A 231 30.66 -8.48 -5.67
CA GLY A 231 31.76 -8.81 -4.77
C GLY A 231 31.57 -10.14 -4.02
N ARG A 232 32.39 -10.30 -2.98
CA ARG A 232 32.36 -11.47 -2.09
C ARG A 232 32.64 -11.06 -0.64
N GLY A 233 32.14 -11.85 0.29
CA GLY A 233 32.41 -11.63 1.70
C GLY A 233 32.10 -12.84 2.57
N GLU A 234 32.43 -12.72 3.84
CA GLU A 234 32.07 -13.70 4.87
C GLU A 234 31.42 -12.95 6.04
N PHE A 235 30.42 -13.56 6.66
CA PHE A 235 29.77 -12.99 7.83
C PHE A 235 29.48 -14.07 8.88
N VAL A 236 29.46 -13.65 10.15
CA VAL A 236 29.02 -14.51 11.26
C VAL A 236 27.53 -14.29 11.50
N VAL A 237 26.75 -15.37 11.52
CA VAL A 237 25.30 -15.33 11.75
C VAL A 237 25.02 -14.83 13.16
N THR A 238 24.26 -13.75 13.30
CA THR A 238 23.88 -13.19 14.61
C THR A 238 22.48 -13.63 15.01
N SER A 239 21.56 -13.73 14.04
CA SER A 239 20.16 -14.09 14.28
C SER A 239 19.62 -15.01 13.18
N THR A 240 18.67 -15.88 13.51
CA THR A 240 18.04 -16.85 12.58
C THR A 240 16.52 -16.90 12.76
N GLY A 241 15.79 -17.28 11.72
CA GLY A 241 14.34 -17.46 11.76
C GLY A 241 13.59 -16.18 12.17
N MET A 242 12.72 -16.31 13.19
CA MET A 242 11.90 -15.21 13.71
C MET A 242 12.70 -14.09 14.39
N ASP A 243 13.96 -14.35 14.78
CA ASP A 243 14.83 -13.35 15.44
C ASP A 243 15.61 -12.48 14.44
N THR A 244 15.48 -12.73 13.13
CA THR A 244 16.01 -11.84 12.08
C THR A 244 15.14 -10.61 11.90
N GLU A 245 15.63 -9.55 11.25
CA GLU A 245 14.85 -8.35 10.91
C GLU A 245 13.66 -8.70 10.00
N LEU A 246 13.86 -9.63 9.05
CA LEU A 246 12.76 -10.19 8.24
C LEU A 246 11.77 -11.00 9.09
N GLY A 247 12.26 -11.76 10.07
CA GLY A 247 11.46 -12.51 11.04
C GLY A 247 10.66 -11.62 11.98
N HIS A 248 11.23 -10.50 12.41
CA HIS A 248 10.57 -9.47 13.19
C HIS A 248 9.42 -8.85 12.40
N ILE A 249 9.65 -8.49 11.13
CA ILE A 249 8.58 -8.03 10.24
C ILE A 249 7.49 -9.10 10.09
N ALA A 250 7.85 -10.38 9.90
CA ALA A 250 6.88 -11.46 9.84
C ALA A 250 6.05 -11.60 11.13
N ASN A 251 6.68 -11.42 12.30
CA ASN A 251 5.98 -11.45 13.59
C ASN A 251 5.01 -10.28 13.74
N LEU A 252 5.41 -9.07 13.32
CA LEU A 252 4.54 -7.89 13.31
C LEU A 252 3.30 -8.13 12.44
N ILE A 253 3.47 -8.69 11.24
CA ILE A 253 2.35 -9.03 10.34
C ILE A 253 1.43 -10.06 10.99
N GLN A 254 1.98 -11.12 11.61
CA GLN A 254 1.20 -12.17 12.26
C GLN A 254 0.55 -11.72 13.57
N GLY A 255 1.07 -10.66 14.20
CA GLY A 255 0.56 -10.06 15.43
C GLY A 255 -0.65 -9.14 15.20
N VAL A 256 -0.93 -8.75 13.96
CA VAL A 256 -2.11 -7.96 13.60
C VAL A 256 -3.32 -8.88 13.48
N ASP A 257 -4.27 -8.76 14.40
CA ASP A 257 -5.56 -9.45 14.30
C ASP A 257 -6.42 -8.86 13.17
N GLU A 258 -7.14 -9.71 12.44
CA GLU A 258 -8.06 -9.25 11.40
C GLU A 258 -9.36 -8.75 12.03
N GLU A 259 -9.59 -7.44 11.96
CA GLU A 259 -10.84 -6.84 12.38
C GLU A 259 -11.94 -7.04 11.32
N SER A 260 -13.18 -7.20 11.78
CA SER A 260 -14.35 -7.31 10.90
C SER A 260 -14.61 -6.00 10.15
N THR A 261 -15.00 -6.06 8.87
CA THR A 261 -15.24 -4.83 8.09
C THR A 261 -16.48 -4.05 8.57
N PRO A 262 -16.57 -2.74 8.26
CA PRO A 262 -17.73 -1.93 8.64
C PRO A 262 -19.07 -2.53 8.18
N LEU A 263 -19.17 -3.07 6.96
CA LEU A 263 -20.38 -3.76 6.49
C LEU A 263 -20.67 -5.03 7.29
N GLN A 264 -19.65 -5.83 7.62
CA GLN A 264 -19.88 -7.05 8.42
C GLN A 264 -20.42 -6.71 9.82
N GLN A 265 -19.86 -5.70 10.49
CA GLN A 265 -20.36 -5.21 11.77
C GLN A 265 -21.81 -4.71 11.65
N ARG A 266 -22.10 -3.95 10.59
CA ARG A 266 -23.42 -3.45 10.25
C ARG A 266 -24.44 -4.55 9.96
N LEU A 267 -24.08 -5.56 9.19
CA LEU A 267 -24.95 -6.71 8.89
C LEU A 267 -25.18 -7.58 10.13
N SER A 268 -24.16 -7.73 10.99
CA SER A 268 -24.29 -8.43 12.27
C SER A 268 -25.25 -7.70 13.23
N SER A 269 -25.11 -6.37 13.34
CA SER A 269 -26.04 -5.55 14.13
C SER A 269 -27.46 -5.59 13.57
N LEU A 270 -27.62 -5.54 12.25
CA LEU A 270 -28.90 -5.72 11.56
C LEU A 270 -29.52 -7.08 11.91
N GLY A 271 -28.76 -8.16 11.79
CA GLY A 271 -29.21 -9.52 12.13
C GLY A 271 -29.67 -9.63 13.59
N ARG A 272 -28.97 -8.97 14.52
CA ARG A 272 -29.37 -8.93 15.93
C ARG A 272 -30.70 -8.18 16.14
N VAL A 273 -30.90 -7.05 15.46
CA VAL A 273 -32.16 -6.29 15.52
C VAL A 273 -33.32 -7.12 14.96
N LEU A 274 -33.12 -7.77 13.81
CA LEU A 274 -34.12 -8.62 13.17
C LEU A 274 -34.47 -9.84 14.04
N ALA A 275 -33.48 -10.49 14.66
CA ALA A 275 -33.71 -11.61 15.57
C ALA A 275 -34.56 -11.20 16.78
N TRP A 276 -34.25 -10.07 17.42
CA TRP A 276 -35.07 -9.55 18.53
C TRP A 276 -36.47 -9.14 18.09
N ALA A 277 -36.60 -8.54 16.90
CA ALA A 277 -37.90 -8.19 16.32
C ALA A 277 -38.74 -9.44 16.04
N ALA A 278 -38.15 -10.50 15.49
CA ALA A 278 -38.81 -11.78 15.25
C ALA A 278 -39.31 -12.41 16.56
N ILE A 279 -38.48 -12.46 17.61
CA ILE A 279 -38.89 -12.98 18.92
C ILE A 279 -40.03 -12.15 19.52
N ALA A 280 -39.92 -10.81 19.49
CA ALA A 280 -40.96 -9.92 19.97
C ALA A 280 -42.28 -10.13 19.22
N LEU A 281 -42.21 -10.30 17.90
CA LEU A 281 -43.35 -10.56 17.02
C LEU A 281 -44.05 -11.88 17.36
N VAL A 282 -43.29 -12.96 17.57
CA VAL A 282 -43.83 -14.26 18.03
C VAL A 282 -44.56 -14.11 19.35
N ILE A 283 -43.98 -13.39 20.32
CA ILE A 283 -44.62 -13.14 21.62
C ILE A 283 -45.93 -12.37 21.45
N VAL A 284 -45.95 -11.33 20.61
CA VAL A 284 -47.15 -10.53 20.33
C VAL A 284 -48.25 -11.39 19.71
N VAL A 285 -47.93 -12.23 18.74
CA VAL A 285 -48.92 -13.10 18.08
C VAL A 285 -49.45 -14.17 19.01
N VAL A 286 -48.60 -14.79 19.83
CA VAL A 286 -49.04 -15.72 20.87
C VAL A 286 -49.98 -15.01 21.85
N ALA A 287 -49.62 -13.81 22.32
CA ALA A 287 -50.45 -13.02 23.23
C ALA A 287 -51.82 -12.64 22.60
N LEU A 288 -51.82 -12.22 21.33
CA LEU A 288 -53.04 -11.92 20.58
C LEU A 288 -53.90 -13.17 20.38
N GLY A 289 -53.29 -14.33 20.11
CA GLY A 289 -53.98 -15.62 20.01
C GLY A 289 -54.71 -15.99 21.30
N PHE A 290 -54.01 -15.90 22.44
CA PHE A 290 -54.62 -16.12 23.76
C PHE A 290 -55.72 -15.10 24.08
N TRP A 291 -55.53 -13.83 23.70
CA TRP A 291 -56.53 -12.78 23.91
C TRP A 291 -57.79 -13.02 23.07
N ARG A 292 -57.63 -13.39 21.79
CA ARG A 292 -58.73 -13.73 20.88
C ARG A 292 -59.52 -14.92 21.40
N ALA A 293 -58.84 -15.99 21.82
CA ALA A 293 -59.48 -17.17 22.41
C ALA A 293 -60.30 -16.81 23.67
N LYS A 294 -59.74 -15.96 24.55
CA LYS A 294 -60.46 -15.48 25.75
C LYS A 294 -61.69 -14.62 25.40
N SER A 295 -61.62 -13.83 24.33
CA SER A 295 -62.68 -12.90 23.93
C SER A 295 -63.83 -13.57 23.16
N THR A 296 -63.51 -14.56 22.32
CA THR A 296 -64.49 -15.27 21.46
C THR A 296 -64.98 -16.59 22.05
N GLY A 297 -64.30 -17.12 23.08
CA GLY A 297 -64.64 -18.41 23.70
C GLY A 297 -64.16 -19.63 22.91
N GLU A 298 -63.41 -19.43 21.82
CA GLU A 298 -62.77 -20.50 21.05
C GLU A 298 -61.58 -21.10 21.80
N ALA A 299 -61.34 -22.40 21.61
CA ALA A 299 -60.18 -23.07 22.18
C ALA A 299 -58.89 -22.62 21.49
N VAL A 300 -57.83 -22.38 22.26
CA VAL A 300 -56.51 -22.02 21.72
C VAL A 300 -55.93 -23.22 20.99
N ASN A 301 -55.79 -23.13 19.67
CA ASN A 301 -55.00 -24.09 18.90
C ASN A 301 -53.51 -23.76 19.02
N ILE A 302 -52.84 -24.38 19.99
CA ILE A 302 -51.42 -24.14 20.29
C ILE A 302 -50.54 -24.49 19.08
N GLN A 303 -50.90 -25.53 18.32
CA GLN A 303 -50.14 -25.94 17.13
C GLN A 303 -50.17 -24.86 16.05
N GLU A 304 -51.35 -24.30 15.77
CA GLU A 304 -51.53 -23.23 14.78
C GLU A 304 -50.85 -21.92 15.19
N LEU A 305 -50.89 -21.56 16.48
CA LEU A 305 -50.15 -20.39 16.99
C LEU A 305 -48.64 -20.56 16.90
N LEU A 306 -48.12 -21.77 17.16
CA LEU A 306 -46.69 -22.05 17.02
C LEU A 306 -46.25 -22.07 15.56
N LEU A 307 -47.03 -22.67 14.66
CA LEU A 307 -46.78 -22.63 13.21
C LEU A 307 -46.81 -21.18 12.69
N THR A 308 -47.77 -20.37 13.13
CA THR A 308 -47.82 -18.94 12.81
C THR A 308 -46.59 -18.20 13.33
N GLY A 309 -46.13 -18.53 14.55
CA GLY A 309 -44.90 -17.99 15.12
C GLY A 309 -43.65 -18.35 14.30
N VAL A 310 -43.54 -19.60 13.84
CA VAL A 310 -42.48 -20.05 12.93
C VAL A 310 -42.54 -19.30 11.60
N SER A 311 -43.75 -19.17 11.02
CA SER A 311 -43.99 -18.44 9.77
C SER A 311 -43.47 -17.00 9.85
N LEU A 312 -43.75 -16.32 10.96
CA LEU A 312 -43.31 -14.94 11.21
C LEU A 312 -41.81 -14.84 11.46
N ALA A 313 -41.22 -15.84 12.13
CA ALA A 313 -39.77 -15.89 12.33
C ALA A 313 -39.03 -16.05 11.00
N VAL A 314 -39.54 -16.88 10.08
CA VAL A 314 -39.01 -17.03 8.72
C VAL A 314 -39.17 -15.73 7.92
N ALA A 315 -40.36 -15.09 7.97
CA ALA A 315 -40.60 -13.81 7.27
C ALA A 315 -39.65 -12.67 7.70
N ALA A 316 -39.14 -12.72 8.94
CA ALA A 316 -38.25 -11.71 9.47
C ALA A 316 -36.79 -11.87 9.01
N VAL A 317 -36.41 -13.01 8.42
CA VAL A 317 -35.05 -13.28 7.96
C VAL A 317 -34.93 -12.86 6.49
N PRO A 318 -33.94 -12.03 6.12
CA PRO A 318 -33.72 -11.65 4.73
C PRO A 318 -32.71 -12.60 4.09
N GLU A 319 -33.15 -13.75 3.58
CA GLU A 319 -32.25 -14.81 3.09
C GLU A 319 -31.42 -14.38 1.87
N ALA A 320 -31.98 -13.55 0.99
CA ALA A 320 -31.28 -13.07 -0.20
C ALA A 320 -30.14 -12.09 0.12
N LEU A 321 -30.09 -11.53 1.33
CA LEU A 321 -29.19 -10.42 1.68
C LEU A 321 -27.71 -10.79 1.50
N THR A 322 -27.27 -11.93 2.04
CA THR A 322 -25.86 -12.33 2.00
C THR A 322 -25.40 -12.68 0.58
N ALA A 323 -26.26 -13.35 -0.19
CA ALA A 323 -26.00 -13.69 -1.58
C ALA A 323 -25.88 -12.45 -2.47
N VAL A 324 -26.84 -11.52 -2.35
CA VAL A 324 -26.86 -10.28 -3.13
C VAL A 324 -25.66 -9.39 -2.79
N VAL A 325 -25.32 -9.23 -1.50
CA VAL A 325 -24.11 -8.50 -1.07
C VAL A 325 -22.86 -9.09 -1.73
N THR A 326 -22.71 -10.41 -1.70
CA THR A 326 -21.52 -11.07 -2.26
C THR A 326 -21.40 -10.84 -3.76
N ILE A 327 -22.51 -10.95 -4.50
CA ILE A 327 -22.53 -10.71 -5.95
C ILE A 327 -22.23 -9.23 -6.24
N ALA A 328 -22.81 -8.30 -5.47
CA ALA A 328 -22.56 -6.87 -5.60
C ALA A 328 -21.06 -6.53 -5.44
N LEU A 329 -20.44 -7.05 -4.38
CA LEU A 329 -19.01 -6.87 -4.10
C LEU A 329 -18.15 -7.50 -5.21
N SER A 330 -18.53 -8.67 -5.72
CA SER A 330 -17.81 -9.35 -6.80
C SER A 330 -17.87 -8.56 -8.13
N LEU A 331 -19.05 -8.07 -8.51
CA LEU A 331 -19.22 -7.21 -9.69
C LEU A 331 -18.47 -5.89 -9.53
N GLY A 332 -18.43 -5.35 -8.31
CA GLY A 332 -17.63 -4.19 -7.94
C GLY A 332 -16.13 -4.41 -8.13
N ALA A 333 -15.60 -5.50 -7.58
CA ALA A 333 -14.21 -5.90 -7.75
C ALA A 333 -13.84 -6.07 -9.24
N GLN A 334 -14.74 -6.61 -10.06
CA GLN A 334 -14.53 -6.70 -11.50
C GLN A 334 -14.45 -5.33 -12.19
N ARG A 335 -15.24 -4.33 -11.74
CA ARG A 335 -15.16 -2.96 -12.26
C ARG A 335 -13.87 -2.27 -11.84
N MET A 336 -13.45 -2.46 -10.60
CA MET A 336 -12.15 -1.98 -10.08
C MET A 336 -10.98 -2.58 -10.86
N LEU A 337 -11.02 -3.87 -11.18
CA LEU A 337 -9.99 -4.55 -11.97
C LEU A 337 -9.83 -3.94 -13.37
N LYS A 338 -10.93 -3.53 -14.01
CA LYS A 338 -10.89 -2.83 -15.31
C LYS A 338 -10.23 -1.45 -15.22
N ARG A 339 -10.15 -0.87 -14.02
CA ARG A 339 -9.41 0.36 -13.71
C ARG A 339 -8.08 0.06 -13.02
N HIS A 340 -7.48 -1.11 -13.26
CA HIS A 340 -6.17 -1.53 -12.72
C HIS A 340 -6.10 -1.77 -11.20
N ALA A 341 -7.22 -1.77 -10.46
CA ALA A 341 -7.26 -2.12 -9.05
C ALA A 341 -7.67 -3.59 -8.84
N LEU A 342 -6.72 -4.46 -8.52
CA LEU A 342 -6.97 -5.87 -8.22
C LEU A 342 -7.32 -6.05 -6.74
N ILE A 343 -8.55 -6.48 -6.46
CA ILE A 343 -9.03 -6.76 -5.11
C ILE A 343 -8.73 -8.22 -4.74
N ARG A 344 -7.95 -8.43 -3.67
CA ARG A 344 -7.63 -9.77 -3.15
C ARG A 344 -8.70 -10.29 -2.19
N ARG A 345 -9.38 -9.40 -1.47
CA ARG A 345 -10.43 -9.73 -0.49
C ARG A 345 -11.71 -8.96 -0.78
N LEU A 346 -12.80 -9.65 -1.09
CA LEU A 346 -14.08 -9.01 -1.46
C LEU A 346 -14.63 -8.01 -0.42
N PRO A 347 -14.51 -8.25 0.90
CA PRO A 347 -14.95 -7.25 1.89
C PRO A 347 -14.23 -5.90 1.77
N ALA A 348 -13.01 -5.87 1.25
CA ALA A 348 -12.23 -4.64 1.05
C ALA A 348 -12.89 -3.65 0.08
N VAL A 349 -13.69 -4.16 -0.87
CA VAL A 349 -14.46 -3.34 -1.83
C VAL A 349 -15.37 -2.35 -1.11
N GLU A 350 -15.97 -2.75 0.01
CA GLU A 350 -16.85 -1.88 0.80
C GLU A 350 -16.06 -0.91 1.67
N THR A 351 -15.02 -1.41 2.36
CA THR A 351 -14.17 -0.59 3.22
C THR A 351 -13.55 0.58 2.45
N LEU A 352 -13.15 0.36 1.18
CA LEU A 352 -12.69 1.41 0.26
C LEU A 352 -13.68 2.59 0.14
N GLY A 353 -14.98 2.32 0.13
CA GLY A 353 -16.02 3.35 0.07
C GLY A 353 -16.13 4.20 1.34
N SER A 354 -15.60 3.70 2.46
CA SER A 354 -15.63 4.35 3.77
C SER A 354 -14.29 4.98 4.18
N VAL A 355 -13.26 4.92 3.33
CA VAL A 355 -11.93 5.49 3.61
C VAL A 355 -12.03 6.99 3.91
N THR A 356 -11.43 7.40 5.04
CA THR A 356 -11.34 8.80 5.47
C THR A 356 -9.92 9.34 5.40
N VAL A 357 -8.91 8.48 5.50
CA VAL A 357 -7.48 8.84 5.43
C VAL A 357 -6.77 7.90 4.46
N ILE A 358 -5.98 8.48 3.54
CA ILE A 358 -5.07 7.72 2.67
C ILE A 358 -3.65 8.08 3.04
N CYS A 359 -2.96 7.14 3.69
CA CYS A 359 -1.53 7.16 3.93
C CYS A 359 -0.82 6.57 2.71
N SER A 360 0.00 7.37 2.04
CA SER A 360 0.72 6.93 0.85
C SER A 360 2.22 6.99 1.08
N ASP A 361 2.93 5.95 0.67
CA ASP A 361 4.38 6.10 0.43
C ASP A 361 4.60 7.04 -0.76
N LYS A 362 5.73 7.74 -0.76
CA LYS A 362 6.13 8.68 -1.79
C LYS A 362 6.71 7.96 -2.99
N THR A 363 7.76 7.17 -2.78
CA THR A 363 8.53 6.55 -3.87
C THR A 363 7.68 5.49 -4.56
N GLY A 364 7.66 5.48 -5.89
CA GLY A 364 6.92 4.49 -6.70
C GLY A 364 5.42 4.70 -6.78
N THR A 365 4.80 5.29 -5.74
CA THR A 365 3.36 5.54 -5.68
C THR A 365 2.99 6.97 -6.12
N LEU A 366 3.51 7.98 -5.42
CA LEU A 366 3.25 9.40 -5.73
C LEU A 366 4.20 9.93 -6.81
N THR A 367 5.39 9.34 -6.89
CA THR A 367 6.44 9.67 -7.86
C THR A 367 6.63 8.55 -8.88
N LEU A 368 7.36 8.86 -9.96
CA LEU A 368 7.68 7.88 -11.00
C LEU A 368 8.74 6.85 -10.57
N ASN A 369 9.36 7.03 -9.39
CA ASN A 369 10.55 6.30 -8.96
C ASN A 369 11.65 6.35 -10.02
N ARG A 370 11.82 7.53 -10.64
CA ARG A 370 12.75 7.75 -11.75
C ARG A 370 13.39 9.12 -11.59
N MET A 371 14.65 9.12 -11.20
CA MET A 371 15.45 10.34 -11.15
C MET A 371 15.46 11.02 -12.53
N THR A 372 15.04 12.27 -12.56
CA THR A 372 14.87 13.07 -13.78
C THR A 372 15.54 14.41 -13.59
N VAL A 373 16.34 14.83 -14.58
CA VAL A 373 16.95 16.16 -14.58
C VAL A 373 15.87 17.22 -14.77
N GLN A 374 15.85 18.21 -13.89
CA GLN A 374 14.88 19.31 -13.91
C GLN A 374 15.54 20.66 -14.19
N VAL A 375 16.75 20.87 -13.69
CA VAL A 375 17.46 22.15 -13.75
C VAL A 375 18.89 21.95 -14.23
N LEU A 376 19.34 22.83 -15.11
CA LEU A 376 20.72 22.92 -15.60
C LEU A 376 21.20 24.35 -15.33
N ASP A 377 22.04 24.55 -14.31
CA ASP A 377 22.56 25.87 -13.92
C ASP A 377 24.01 26.01 -14.36
N MET A 378 24.30 27.02 -15.18
CA MET A 378 25.65 27.42 -15.58
C MET A 378 25.93 28.82 -15.02
N ALA A 379 27.20 29.25 -15.08
CA ALA A 379 27.66 30.51 -14.48
C ALA A 379 26.71 31.70 -14.74
N SER A 380 26.39 31.97 -16.00
CA SER A 380 25.55 33.12 -16.38
C SER A 380 24.11 32.76 -16.76
N GLN A 381 23.76 31.47 -16.86
CA GLN A 381 22.50 31.04 -17.46
C GLN A 381 21.96 29.79 -16.78
N SER A 382 20.63 29.72 -16.65
CA SER A 382 19.96 28.58 -16.02
C SER A 382 18.81 28.12 -16.91
N TYR A 383 18.65 26.81 -17.05
CA TYR A 383 17.66 26.16 -17.90
C TYR A 383 16.86 25.14 -17.12
N ARG A 384 15.65 24.85 -17.60
CA ARG A 384 14.78 23.81 -17.04
C ARG A 384 14.17 22.96 -18.13
N PHE A 385 13.89 21.71 -17.80
CA PHE A 385 13.05 20.86 -18.64
C PHE A 385 11.59 21.25 -18.45
N VAL A 386 10.87 21.45 -19.54
CA VAL A 386 9.45 21.82 -19.56
C VAL A 386 8.72 20.88 -20.50
N HIS A 387 7.54 20.40 -20.09
CA HIS A 387 6.69 19.61 -20.97
C HIS A 387 6.00 20.53 -21.98
N ASN A 388 6.15 20.26 -23.26
CA ASN A 388 5.44 20.99 -24.31
C ASN A 388 4.16 20.22 -24.69
N ASP A 389 3.01 20.73 -24.25
CA ASP A 389 1.69 20.13 -24.50
C ASP A 389 1.35 19.96 -25.99
N LYS A 390 1.98 20.73 -26.89
CA LYS A 390 1.71 20.66 -28.35
C LYS A 390 2.51 19.56 -29.04
N THR A 391 3.77 19.39 -28.65
CA THR A 391 4.66 18.37 -29.23
C THR A 391 4.61 17.06 -28.44
N ASN A 392 4.01 17.09 -27.24
CA ASN A 392 4.01 16.02 -26.25
C ASN A 392 5.43 15.49 -25.95
N ARG A 393 6.40 16.42 -25.90
CA ARG A 393 7.82 16.13 -25.65
C ARG A 393 8.36 17.08 -24.59
N LEU A 394 9.36 16.61 -23.86
CA LEU A 394 10.18 17.45 -22.98
C LEU A 394 11.09 18.34 -23.83
N GLU A 395 11.07 19.64 -23.56
CA GLU A 395 11.91 20.65 -24.19
C GLU A 395 12.70 21.42 -23.12
N ILE A 396 13.89 21.93 -23.48
CA ILE A 396 14.69 22.77 -22.58
C ILE A 396 14.31 24.23 -22.81
N ALA A 397 13.93 24.92 -21.73
CA ALA A 397 13.61 26.35 -21.73
C ALA A 397 14.53 27.13 -20.75
N PRO A 398 14.78 28.44 -20.98
CA PRO A 398 15.45 29.27 -19.99
C PRO A 398 14.62 29.32 -18.70
N ALA A 399 15.29 29.44 -17.57
CA ALA A 399 14.64 29.57 -16.27
C ALA A 399 13.93 30.94 -16.05
N ALA A 400 14.11 31.90 -16.96
CA ALA A 400 13.44 33.20 -16.97
C ALA A 400 12.30 33.22 -18.00
N ASP A 401 11.13 33.72 -17.61
CA ASP A 401 9.82 33.53 -18.28
C ASP A 401 9.67 34.11 -19.72
N ASP A 402 10.70 34.74 -20.30
CA ASP A 402 10.55 35.60 -21.49
C ASP A 402 11.24 35.13 -22.78
N ALA A 403 11.80 33.92 -22.86
CA ALA A 403 12.45 33.45 -24.09
C ALA A 403 11.89 32.11 -24.61
N GLN A 404 10.97 32.20 -25.59
CA GLN A 404 10.53 31.08 -26.43
C GLN A 404 11.49 30.93 -27.62
N GLY A 405 12.11 29.75 -27.76
CA GLY A 405 12.93 29.39 -28.92
C GLY A 405 13.83 28.19 -28.67
N VAL A 406 14.29 27.52 -29.74
CA VAL A 406 15.35 26.51 -29.66
C VAL A 406 16.64 27.23 -29.29
N ILE A 407 17.20 26.91 -28.12
CA ILE A 407 18.38 27.63 -27.61
C ILE A 407 19.62 26.88 -28.05
N GLU A 408 20.28 27.42 -29.06
CA GLU A 408 21.63 27.00 -29.43
C GLU A 408 22.62 27.55 -28.38
N ASN A 409 22.96 26.74 -27.39
CA ASN A 409 23.95 27.11 -26.39
C ASN A 409 25.07 26.06 -26.29
N PRO A 410 26.28 26.37 -26.78
CA PRO A 410 27.42 25.44 -26.72
C PRO A 410 27.82 25.01 -25.31
N THR A 411 27.56 25.84 -24.28
CA THR A 411 27.87 25.51 -22.88
C THR A 411 26.86 24.48 -22.33
N LEU A 412 25.59 24.61 -22.72
CA LEU A 412 24.55 23.64 -22.37
C LEU A 412 24.85 22.27 -22.99
N ASP A 413 25.22 22.27 -24.27
CA ASP A 413 25.62 21.06 -24.99
C ASP A 413 26.81 20.39 -24.27
N LEU A 414 27.83 21.17 -23.90
CA LEU A 414 29.00 20.67 -23.20
C LEU A 414 28.68 20.11 -21.81
N LEU A 415 27.77 20.73 -21.06
CA LEU A 415 27.31 20.25 -19.76
C LEU A 415 26.61 18.89 -19.88
N LEU A 416 25.72 18.73 -20.86
CA LEU A 416 24.98 17.48 -21.12
C LEU A 416 25.91 16.37 -21.60
N ILE A 417 26.84 16.68 -22.52
CA ILE A 417 27.87 15.74 -22.99
C ILE A 417 28.73 15.26 -21.82
N SER A 418 29.21 16.20 -20.98
CA SER A 418 30.04 15.88 -19.83
C SER A 418 29.32 14.97 -18.83
N GLY A 419 28.03 15.23 -18.56
CA GLY A 419 27.21 14.39 -17.69
C GLY A 419 26.93 12.99 -18.26
N ALA A 420 26.69 12.88 -19.56
CA ALA A 420 26.40 11.59 -20.21
C ALA A 420 27.64 10.71 -20.39
N LEU A 421 28.80 11.30 -20.70
CA LEU A 421 30.07 10.59 -20.87
C LEU A 421 30.72 10.22 -19.53
N ASN A 422 30.62 11.09 -18.51
CA ASN A 422 30.98 10.75 -17.15
C ASN A 422 29.86 9.95 -16.47
N SER A 423 29.60 8.75 -16.98
CA SER A 423 28.59 7.84 -16.45
C SER A 423 28.87 6.42 -16.91
N ASP A 424 28.52 5.45 -16.08
CA ASP A 424 28.51 4.01 -16.38
C ASP A 424 27.11 3.52 -16.82
N ALA A 425 26.05 4.32 -16.64
CA ALA A 425 24.71 4.01 -17.14
C ALA A 425 24.67 3.90 -18.68
N THR A 426 23.98 2.91 -19.22
CA THR A 426 23.90 2.64 -20.66
C THR A 426 22.51 2.95 -21.18
N LEU A 427 22.40 3.44 -22.42
CA LEU A 427 21.09 3.71 -23.02
C LEU A 427 20.53 2.42 -23.61
N SER A 428 19.40 1.93 -23.09
CA SER A 428 18.69 0.78 -23.66
C SER A 428 17.82 1.21 -24.84
N GLU A 429 17.88 0.45 -25.94
CA GLU A 429 16.95 0.59 -27.07
C GLU A 429 15.73 -0.33 -26.82
N HIS A 430 14.74 0.14 -26.08
CA HIS A 430 13.41 -0.48 -26.03
C HIS A 430 12.39 0.35 -26.81
N LEU A 431 11.38 -0.35 -27.34
CA LEU A 431 10.68 -0.03 -28.59
C LEU A 431 9.83 1.25 -28.62
N ASP A 432 9.64 1.97 -27.50
CA ASP A 432 8.80 3.18 -27.50
C ASP A 432 9.32 4.36 -26.64
N ASP A 433 10.46 4.23 -25.92
CA ASP A 433 11.04 5.33 -25.14
C ASP A 433 12.55 5.14 -24.88
N PHE A 434 13.33 6.22 -24.92
CA PHE A 434 14.77 6.19 -24.59
C PHE A 434 14.95 6.03 -23.08
N GLN A 435 15.36 4.84 -22.61
CA GLN A 435 15.55 4.61 -21.18
C GLN A 435 16.95 4.10 -20.86
N ALA A 436 17.69 4.86 -20.06
CA ALA A 436 18.97 4.46 -19.52
C ALA A 436 18.83 3.43 -18.38
N VAL A 437 19.78 2.50 -18.33
CA VAL A 437 19.93 1.44 -17.33
C VAL A 437 21.25 1.64 -16.59
N GLY A 438 21.20 1.69 -15.27
CA GLY A 438 22.35 1.94 -14.40
C GLY A 438 21.90 2.59 -13.09
N ASP A 439 22.83 3.21 -12.38
CA ASP A 439 22.52 4.03 -11.21
C ASP A 439 21.47 5.10 -11.56
N PRO A 440 20.43 5.34 -10.74
CA PRO A 440 19.36 6.29 -11.06
C PRO A 440 19.86 7.71 -11.35
N THR A 441 20.86 8.19 -10.60
CA THR A 441 21.46 9.51 -10.77
C THR A 441 22.14 9.63 -12.13
N GLU A 442 22.86 8.59 -12.50
CA GLU A 442 23.55 8.51 -13.78
C GLU A 442 22.61 8.31 -14.97
N ALA A 443 21.64 7.43 -14.82
CA ALA A 443 20.60 7.20 -15.81
C ALA A 443 19.84 8.50 -16.12
N ALA A 444 19.58 9.33 -15.11
CA ALA A 444 18.99 10.66 -15.30
C ALA A 444 19.84 11.57 -16.22
N LEU A 445 21.16 11.57 -16.07
CA LEU A 445 22.08 12.35 -16.91
C LEU A 445 22.07 11.86 -18.36
N VAL A 446 22.12 10.54 -18.55
CA VAL A 446 22.09 9.91 -19.88
C VAL A 446 20.74 10.15 -20.57
N ASN A 447 19.63 10.04 -19.84
CA ASN A 447 18.30 10.35 -20.35
C ASN A 447 18.18 11.82 -20.74
N ALA A 448 18.68 12.75 -19.93
CA ALA A 448 18.65 14.18 -20.21
C ALA A 448 19.36 14.54 -21.53
N ALA A 449 20.52 13.93 -21.79
CA ALA A 449 21.24 14.07 -23.05
C ALA A 449 20.46 13.43 -24.22
N ALA A 450 19.90 12.23 -24.03
CA ALA A 450 19.12 11.55 -25.05
C ALA A 450 17.86 12.33 -25.46
N PHE A 451 17.19 13.01 -24.51
CA PHE A 451 16.00 13.83 -24.79
C PHE A 451 16.26 14.97 -25.77
N VAL A 452 17.47 15.54 -25.78
CA VAL A 452 17.88 16.58 -26.75
C VAL A 452 18.56 16.03 -28.00
N GLY A 453 18.53 14.70 -28.19
CA GLY A 453 19.12 14.03 -29.36
C GLY A 453 20.59 13.66 -29.22
N MET A 454 21.21 13.85 -28.05
CA MET A 454 22.57 13.42 -27.76
C MET A 454 22.57 12.00 -27.19
N ARG A 455 22.57 11.00 -28.08
CA ARG A 455 22.56 9.59 -27.67
C ARG A 455 23.93 9.18 -27.17
N LYS A 456 23.98 8.54 -25.99
CA LYS A 456 25.25 8.10 -25.38
C LYS A 456 26.12 7.22 -26.29
N PRO A 457 25.60 6.23 -27.03
CA PRO A 457 26.43 5.45 -27.97
C PRO A 457 27.12 6.31 -29.04
N ASP A 458 26.43 7.35 -29.54
CA ASP A 458 27.02 8.29 -30.51
C ASP A 458 28.11 9.15 -29.85
N LEU A 459 27.88 9.57 -28.60
CA LEU A 459 28.86 10.31 -27.80
C LEU A 459 30.11 9.48 -27.49
N GLU A 460 29.95 8.22 -27.10
CA GLU A 460 31.07 7.32 -26.78
C GLU A 460 31.89 6.97 -28.02
N ALA A 461 31.25 6.84 -29.19
CA ALA A 461 31.95 6.68 -30.46
C ALA A 461 32.78 7.93 -30.83
N ALA A 462 32.23 9.12 -30.58
CA ALA A 462 32.90 10.40 -30.81
C ALA A 462 34.01 10.71 -29.79
N PHE A 463 33.78 10.35 -28.51
CA PHE A 463 34.64 10.61 -27.36
C PHE A 463 34.96 9.30 -26.64
N PRO A 464 35.80 8.42 -27.20
CA PRO A 464 36.07 7.13 -26.57
C PRO A 464 36.77 7.33 -25.22
N ARG A 465 36.24 6.69 -24.18
CA ARG A 465 36.80 6.65 -22.82
C ARG A 465 38.12 5.88 -22.85
N VAL A 466 39.22 6.52 -22.43
CA VAL A 466 40.59 5.95 -22.45
C VAL A 466 41.15 5.69 -21.05
N ALA A 467 40.62 6.35 -20.02
CA ALA A 467 40.95 6.13 -18.62
C ALA A 467 39.82 6.65 -17.73
N GLU A 468 39.85 6.29 -16.44
CA GLU A 468 38.84 6.68 -15.47
C GLU A 468 39.42 6.70 -14.05
N VAL A 469 38.76 7.49 -13.20
CA VAL A 469 38.85 7.42 -11.75
C VAL A 469 37.40 7.20 -11.28
N PRO A 470 37.05 5.98 -10.83
CA PRO A 470 35.67 5.64 -10.49
C PRO A 470 35.18 6.49 -9.31
N PHE A 471 33.87 6.48 -9.07
CA PHE A 471 33.31 7.16 -7.90
C PHE A 471 33.89 6.59 -6.60
N ASP A 472 34.35 7.48 -5.73
CA ASP A 472 34.81 7.15 -4.38
C ASP A 472 34.02 7.96 -3.34
N SER A 473 33.59 7.32 -2.26
CA SER A 473 32.75 7.94 -1.24
C SER A 473 33.48 8.96 -0.36
N VAL A 474 34.81 8.87 -0.25
CA VAL A 474 35.65 9.85 0.46
C VAL A 474 35.83 11.10 -0.39
N ARG A 475 36.15 10.94 -1.69
CA ARG A 475 36.31 12.05 -2.65
C ARG A 475 34.99 12.65 -3.14
N LYS A 476 33.90 11.87 -3.11
CA LYS A 476 32.54 12.22 -3.57
C LYS A 476 32.48 12.70 -5.02
N ARG A 477 33.29 12.11 -5.90
CA ARG A 477 33.37 12.46 -7.33
C ARG A 477 33.87 11.30 -8.18
N MET A 478 33.60 11.39 -9.47
CA MET A 478 34.00 10.47 -10.52
C MET A 478 34.60 11.26 -11.69
N THR A 479 35.68 10.76 -12.28
CA THR A 479 36.34 11.38 -13.43
C THR A 479 36.53 10.36 -14.55
N THR A 480 36.29 10.78 -15.78
CA THR A 480 36.45 9.96 -16.99
C THR A 480 37.25 10.75 -18.01
N LEU A 481 38.26 10.11 -18.59
CA LEU A 481 39.14 10.71 -19.58
C LEU A 481 38.74 10.22 -20.97
N HIS A 482 38.47 11.15 -21.88
CA HIS A 482 38.01 10.86 -23.23
C HIS A 482 38.96 11.44 -24.27
N ARG A 483 39.13 10.73 -25.38
CA ARG A 483 39.85 11.27 -26.54
C ARG A 483 38.95 12.25 -27.29
N VAL A 484 39.51 13.40 -27.67
CA VAL A 484 38.77 14.43 -28.40
C VAL A 484 38.82 14.15 -29.91
N PRO A 485 37.69 14.23 -30.64
CA PRO A 485 37.65 13.99 -32.09
C PRO A 485 38.42 15.09 -32.84
N LYS A 486 39.19 14.72 -33.87
CA LYS A 486 40.08 15.65 -34.60
C LYS A 486 39.42 16.30 -35.82
N SER A 487 38.31 15.72 -36.29
CA SER A 487 37.55 16.17 -37.45
C SER A 487 36.06 15.99 -37.22
N SER A 488 35.24 16.91 -37.75
CA SER A 488 33.79 16.75 -37.78
C SER A 488 33.33 15.52 -38.60
N ALA A 489 34.21 14.98 -39.46
CA ALA A 489 33.97 13.73 -40.19
C ALA A 489 33.93 12.47 -39.29
N GLU A 490 34.42 12.57 -38.04
CA GLU A 490 34.39 11.47 -37.05
C GLU A 490 33.08 11.44 -36.26
N LEU A 491 32.15 12.36 -36.51
CA LEU A 491 30.93 12.57 -35.74
C LEU A 491 29.68 12.09 -36.47
N SER A 492 28.66 11.70 -35.71
CA SER A 492 27.32 11.46 -36.25
C SER A 492 26.70 12.78 -36.76
N PRO A 493 25.72 12.73 -37.69
CA PRO A 493 25.03 13.94 -38.17
C PRO A 493 24.40 14.78 -37.05
N SER A 494 23.92 14.12 -35.98
CA SER A 494 23.34 14.78 -34.80
C SER A 494 24.39 15.54 -33.97
N LEU A 495 25.62 15.04 -33.89
CA LEU A 495 26.71 15.68 -33.14
C LEU A 495 27.52 16.67 -33.98
N THR A 496 27.48 16.56 -35.32
CA THR A 496 28.18 17.47 -36.24
C THR A 496 27.72 18.91 -36.05
N THR A 497 26.40 19.12 -35.95
CA THR A 497 25.83 20.46 -35.71
C THR A 497 26.26 21.04 -34.37
N ILE A 498 26.42 20.20 -33.33
CA ILE A 498 26.86 20.62 -31.99
C ILE A 498 28.36 20.93 -31.99
N TRP A 499 29.17 20.14 -32.69
CA TRP A 499 30.61 20.30 -32.77
C TRP A 499 31.03 21.53 -33.59
N ASP A 500 30.31 21.80 -34.68
CA ASP A 500 30.57 22.95 -35.56
C ASP A 500 30.17 24.30 -34.92
N ARG A 501 29.42 24.31 -33.81
CA ARG A 501 28.98 25.51 -33.06
C ARG A 501 30.11 26.31 -32.35
N GLN A 502 31.36 26.26 -32.83
CA GLN A 502 32.53 26.91 -32.23
C GLN A 502 32.66 26.66 -30.70
N THR A 503 32.59 25.40 -30.26
CA THR A 503 33.03 25.08 -28.89
C THR A 503 34.52 25.41 -28.74
N THR A 504 34.95 25.97 -27.61
CA THR A 504 36.36 26.38 -27.41
C THR A 504 37.33 25.18 -27.44
N LEU A 505 36.83 23.95 -27.22
CA LEU A 505 37.51 22.67 -27.46
C LEU A 505 37.84 22.41 -28.94
N ALA A 506 37.06 22.97 -29.87
CA ALA A 506 37.36 22.91 -31.30
C ALA A 506 38.45 23.94 -31.71
N GLN A 507 38.61 25.01 -30.92
CA GLN A 507 39.56 26.10 -31.18
C GLN A 507 40.96 25.79 -30.64
N ASN A 508 41.06 25.36 -29.38
CA ASN A 508 42.27 24.74 -28.81
C ASN A 508 42.00 23.24 -28.74
N ARG A 509 42.68 22.44 -29.56
CA ARG A 509 42.42 20.99 -29.70
C ARG A 509 43.32 20.17 -28.76
N PRO A 510 42.96 19.97 -27.48
CA PRO A 510 43.68 19.02 -26.65
C PRO A 510 43.49 17.61 -27.21
N ASP A 511 44.46 16.73 -27.01
CA ASP A 511 44.31 15.33 -27.45
C ASP A 511 43.26 14.58 -26.60
N TYR A 512 43.06 15.00 -25.35
CA TYR A 512 42.11 14.40 -24.41
C TYR A 512 41.36 15.47 -23.59
N VAL A 513 40.21 15.08 -23.04
CA VAL A 513 39.44 15.88 -22.09
C VAL A 513 38.99 14.99 -20.94
N ALA A 514 39.22 15.46 -19.71
CA ALA A 514 38.70 14.83 -18.51
C ALA A 514 37.37 15.50 -18.15
N PHE A 515 36.32 14.71 -17.98
CA PHE A 515 35.05 15.17 -17.40
C PHE A 515 34.99 14.68 -15.96
N THR A 516 34.56 15.54 -15.04
CA THR A 516 34.44 15.23 -13.62
C THR A 516 33.05 15.61 -13.14
N LYS A 517 32.36 14.70 -12.44
CA LYS A 517 31.11 15.00 -11.73
C LYS A 517 31.25 14.69 -10.25
N GLY A 518 30.56 15.42 -9.39
CA GLY A 518 30.56 15.14 -7.95
C GLY A 518 29.83 16.16 -7.10
N ALA A 519 30.03 16.07 -5.79
CA ALA A 519 29.49 17.01 -4.82
C ALA A 519 30.10 18.42 -5.02
N ILE A 520 29.27 19.47 -4.93
CA ILE A 520 29.66 20.85 -5.22
C ILE A 520 30.83 21.33 -4.35
N ASP A 521 30.74 21.17 -3.02
CA ASP A 521 31.78 21.65 -2.10
C ASP A 521 33.16 21.07 -2.43
N GLY A 522 33.21 19.76 -2.71
CA GLY A 522 34.44 19.06 -3.06
C GLY A 522 34.97 19.43 -4.44
N LEU A 523 34.07 19.70 -5.40
CA LEU A 523 34.42 20.03 -6.77
C LEU A 523 34.93 21.48 -6.90
N LEU A 524 34.32 22.43 -6.19
CA LEU A 524 34.76 23.83 -6.19
C LEU A 524 36.16 24.01 -5.60
N THR A 525 36.52 23.20 -4.60
CA THR A 525 37.85 23.24 -3.97
C THR A 525 39.00 22.91 -4.95
N ILE A 526 38.73 22.08 -5.96
CA ILE A 526 39.69 21.66 -6.97
C ILE A 526 39.48 22.33 -8.34
N SER A 527 38.59 23.32 -8.40
CA SER A 527 38.25 24.07 -9.62
C SER A 527 38.67 25.54 -9.47
N PRO A 528 39.90 25.93 -9.85
CA PRO A 528 40.33 27.32 -9.79
C PRO A 528 39.66 28.22 -10.83
N ASN A 529 38.97 27.64 -11.82
CA ASN A 529 38.34 28.37 -12.92
C ASN A 529 36.87 27.96 -13.10
N VAL A 530 36.08 28.87 -13.68
CA VAL A 530 34.69 28.68 -14.08
C VAL A 530 34.54 28.96 -15.57
N TRP A 531 33.65 28.20 -16.23
CA TRP A 531 33.27 28.41 -17.61
C TRP A 531 32.11 29.40 -17.72
N ASP A 532 32.31 30.47 -18.47
CA ASP A 532 31.29 31.50 -18.70
C ASP A 532 31.18 31.81 -20.20
N ASN A 533 30.11 31.30 -20.84
CA ASN A 533 29.76 31.56 -22.25
C ASN A 533 30.93 31.39 -23.25
N GLY A 534 31.75 30.36 -23.07
CA GLY A 534 32.88 30.03 -23.95
C GLY A 534 34.24 30.54 -23.47
N GLU A 535 34.29 31.35 -22.42
CA GLU A 535 35.52 31.85 -21.80
C GLU A 535 35.80 31.16 -20.45
N VAL A 536 37.08 30.89 -20.18
CA VAL A 536 37.55 30.39 -18.89
C VAL A 536 37.93 31.59 -18.01
N LYS A 537 37.24 31.77 -16.88
CA LYS A 537 37.49 32.85 -15.92
C LYS A 537 37.96 32.29 -14.58
N PRO A 538 38.76 33.03 -13.79
CA PRO A 538 39.09 32.63 -12.43
C PRO A 538 37.83 32.49 -11.58
N LEU A 539 37.74 31.42 -10.79
CA LEU A 539 36.66 31.21 -9.83
C LEU A 539 36.94 32.07 -8.59
N ASP A 540 36.44 33.29 -8.60
CA ASP A 540 36.56 34.24 -7.50
C ASP A 540 35.47 34.04 -6.43
N GLU A 541 35.55 34.81 -5.34
CA GLU A 541 34.60 34.72 -4.22
C GLU A 541 33.16 35.07 -4.66
N ALA A 542 33.00 35.91 -5.68
CA ALA A 542 31.68 36.27 -6.22
C ALA A 542 31.05 35.06 -6.96
N TRP A 543 31.83 34.36 -7.79
CA TRP A 543 31.40 33.13 -8.44
C TRP A 543 31.08 32.04 -7.43
N HIS A 544 31.97 31.82 -6.46
CA HIS A 544 31.76 30.83 -5.41
C HIS A 544 30.43 31.08 -4.68
N LYS A 545 30.16 32.33 -4.28
CA LYS A 545 28.92 32.70 -3.59
C LYS A 545 27.68 32.50 -4.48
N ARG A 546 27.74 32.84 -5.77
CA ARG A 546 26.62 32.65 -6.72
C ARG A 546 26.31 31.18 -6.96
N ILE A 547 27.34 30.34 -7.09
CA ILE A 547 27.17 28.90 -7.30
C ILE A 547 26.55 28.27 -6.05
N MET A 548 27.08 28.56 -4.86
CA MET A 548 26.54 28.04 -3.60
C MET A 548 25.09 28.50 -3.34
N GLN A 549 24.76 29.76 -3.66
CA GLN A 549 23.38 30.24 -3.55
C GLN A 549 22.42 29.47 -4.48
N ALA A 550 22.82 29.18 -5.71
CA ALA A 550 21.98 28.41 -6.63
C ALA A 550 21.89 26.93 -6.24
N HIS A 551 22.98 26.35 -5.75
CA HIS A 551 22.98 25.02 -5.12
C HIS A 551 21.94 24.96 -3.99
N ASP A 552 22.00 25.90 -3.04
CA ASP A 552 21.10 25.92 -1.88
C ASP A 552 19.63 26.12 -2.30
N GLN A 553 19.38 26.92 -3.34
CA GLN A 553 18.04 27.10 -3.91
C GLN A 553 17.50 25.82 -4.57
N MET A 554 18.34 25.05 -5.26
CA MET A 554 17.95 23.76 -5.85
C MET A 554 17.73 22.71 -4.76
N ALA A 555 18.62 22.63 -3.77
CA ALA A 555 18.48 21.75 -2.63
C ALA A 555 17.22 22.06 -1.80
N ALA A 556 16.87 23.34 -1.63
CA ALA A 556 15.63 23.76 -0.96
C ALA A 556 14.35 23.34 -1.72
N LYS A 557 14.47 23.08 -3.03
CA LYS A 557 13.42 22.49 -3.87
C LYS A 557 13.48 20.95 -3.89
N GLY A 558 14.20 20.32 -2.96
CA GLY A 558 14.28 18.87 -2.84
C GLY A 558 15.10 18.19 -3.95
N MET A 559 15.86 18.94 -4.75
CA MET A 559 16.66 18.39 -5.84
C MET A 559 17.99 17.85 -5.31
N ARG A 560 18.42 16.70 -5.83
CA ARG A 560 19.81 16.23 -5.76
C ARG A 560 20.60 17.04 -6.77
N VAL A 561 21.67 17.72 -6.34
CA VAL A 561 22.48 18.61 -7.17
C VAL A 561 23.86 18.01 -7.38
N LEU A 562 24.28 17.88 -8.65
CA LEU A 562 25.63 17.46 -9.03
C LEU A 562 26.38 18.59 -9.72
N GLY A 563 27.62 18.81 -9.32
CA GLY A 563 28.55 19.67 -10.05
C GLY A 563 29.18 18.91 -11.20
N VAL A 564 29.43 19.61 -12.30
CA VAL A 564 30.14 19.09 -13.45
C VAL A 564 31.26 20.06 -13.80
N ALA A 565 32.44 19.50 -14.04
CA ALA A 565 33.63 20.23 -14.42
C ALA A 565 34.35 19.48 -15.55
N LEU A 566 35.21 20.19 -16.28
CA LEU A 566 36.08 19.59 -17.27
C LEU A 566 37.53 20.02 -17.08
N ARG A 567 38.45 19.29 -17.71
CA ARG A 567 39.84 19.70 -17.87
C ARG A 567 40.41 19.23 -19.21
N PRO A 568 40.93 20.14 -20.05
CA PRO A 568 41.75 19.77 -21.20
C PRO A 568 43.01 19.02 -20.76
N TRP A 569 43.37 17.95 -21.47
CA TRP A 569 44.48 17.07 -21.09
C TRP A 569 45.32 16.66 -22.31
N ASP A 570 46.62 17.02 -22.27
CA ASP A 570 47.55 16.78 -23.39
C ASP A 570 48.57 15.67 -23.10
N LYS A 571 48.52 15.05 -21.91
CA LYS A 571 49.45 13.98 -21.52
C LYS A 571 48.93 12.60 -21.92
N SER A 572 49.84 11.66 -22.20
CA SER A 572 49.48 10.29 -22.56
C SER A 572 48.72 9.57 -21.43
N PRO A 573 47.64 8.83 -21.73
CA PRO A 573 46.83 8.11 -20.74
C PRO A 573 47.59 7.02 -19.96
N GLU A 574 48.71 6.51 -20.49
CA GLU A 574 49.53 5.46 -19.83
C GLU A 574 50.34 5.95 -18.62
N LYS A 575 50.46 7.28 -18.41
CA LYS A 575 51.19 7.89 -17.28
C LYS A 575 50.28 8.79 -16.44
N THR A 576 49.03 8.38 -16.28
CA THR A 576 48.03 9.19 -15.61
C THR A 576 48.07 8.91 -14.12
N ASP A 577 48.49 9.91 -13.35
CA ASP A 577 48.36 9.91 -11.89
C ASP A 577 46.94 10.38 -11.56
N GLU A 578 46.21 9.65 -10.70
CA GLU A 578 44.80 9.91 -10.38
C GLU A 578 44.60 11.32 -9.81
N GLU A 579 45.49 11.74 -8.90
CA GLU A 579 45.48 13.09 -8.33
C GLU A 579 45.74 14.16 -9.40
N ALA A 580 46.51 13.83 -10.43
CA ALA A 580 46.84 14.79 -11.48
C ALA A 580 45.66 15.05 -12.43
N LEU A 581 44.66 14.16 -12.55
CA LEU A 581 43.43 14.42 -13.30
C LEU A 581 42.47 15.34 -12.56
N GLU A 582 42.37 15.19 -11.24
CA GLU A 582 41.41 15.89 -10.36
C GLU A 582 41.96 17.19 -9.72
N GLN A 583 42.75 17.93 -10.49
CA GLN A 583 43.27 19.26 -10.13
C GLN A 583 43.00 20.25 -11.25
N ASP A 584 43.12 21.55 -10.99
CA ASP A 584 42.98 22.62 -11.98
C ASP A 584 41.74 22.48 -12.90
N LEU A 585 40.63 22.01 -12.33
CA LEU A 585 39.41 21.81 -13.10
C LEU A 585 38.75 23.15 -13.49
N ILE A 586 37.99 23.12 -14.57
CA ILE A 586 37.15 24.23 -15.00
C ILE A 586 35.70 23.84 -14.70
N PHE A 587 35.08 24.53 -13.75
CA PHE A 587 33.70 24.29 -13.38
C PHE A 587 32.75 24.71 -14.51
N LEU A 588 31.92 23.77 -15.00
CA LEU A 588 30.98 24.02 -16.09
C LEU A 588 29.62 24.48 -15.59
N GLY A 589 29.10 23.80 -14.57
CA GLY A 589 27.76 24.02 -14.09
C GLY A 589 27.27 22.95 -13.13
N MET A 590 25.99 23.03 -12.80
CA MET A 590 25.28 22.16 -11.89
C MET A 590 24.07 21.54 -12.58
N ILE A 591 23.78 20.31 -12.24
CA ILE A 591 22.61 19.57 -12.71
C ILE A 591 21.76 19.24 -11.49
N GLY A 592 20.57 19.83 -11.44
CA GLY A 592 19.55 19.56 -10.43
C GLY A 592 18.57 18.51 -10.94
N MET A 593 18.42 17.43 -10.19
CA MET A 593 17.55 16.31 -10.53
C MET A 593 16.68 15.91 -9.34
N ILE A 594 15.49 15.38 -9.62
CA ILE A 594 14.54 14.93 -8.61
C ILE A 594 13.79 13.73 -9.17
N ASP A 595 13.22 12.92 -8.28
CA ASP A 595 12.18 11.95 -8.63
C ASP A 595 10.83 12.69 -8.73
N PRO A 596 10.31 12.96 -9.95
CA PRO A 596 9.16 13.83 -10.12
C PRO A 596 7.86 13.12 -9.74
N PRO A 597 6.85 13.87 -9.24
CA PRO A 597 5.52 13.32 -9.02
C PRO A 597 4.86 12.93 -10.35
N ARG A 598 3.96 11.93 -10.31
CA ARG A 598 3.17 11.58 -11.50
C ARG A 598 2.18 12.72 -11.84
N PRO A 599 1.98 13.07 -13.11
CA PRO A 599 1.11 14.18 -13.51
C PRO A 599 -0.31 14.12 -12.92
N GLU A 600 -0.90 12.92 -12.92
CA GLU A 600 -2.26 12.63 -12.47
C GLU A 600 -2.44 12.69 -10.94
N VAL A 601 -1.36 12.58 -10.16
CA VAL A 601 -1.42 12.55 -8.69
C VAL A 601 -1.99 13.84 -8.13
N LYS A 602 -1.68 14.98 -8.75
CA LYS A 602 -2.19 16.28 -8.29
C LYS A 602 -3.72 16.37 -8.37
N ASP A 603 -4.29 15.91 -9.48
CA ASP A 603 -5.74 15.91 -9.67
C ASP A 603 -6.41 14.87 -8.76
N ALA A 604 -5.78 13.69 -8.59
CA ALA A 604 -6.24 12.66 -7.67
C ALA A 604 -6.27 13.15 -6.20
N VAL A 605 -5.22 13.85 -5.76
CA VAL A 605 -5.15 14.47 -4.41
C VAL A 605 -6.25 15.53 -4.23
N ALA A 606 -6.50 16.36 -5.24
CA ALA A 606 -7.58 17.33 -5.22
C ALA A 606 -8.96 16.65 -5.12
N GLN A 607 -9.18 15.57 -5.87
CA GLN A 607 -10.41 14.78 -5.82
C GLN A 607 -10.61 14.11 -4.45
N CYS A 608 -9.54 13.57 -3.84
CA CYS A 608 -9.58 13.05 -2.46
C CYS A 608 -10.03 14.12 -1.47
N LYS A 609 -9.41 15.31 -1.50
CA LYS A 609 -9.78 16.42 -0.63
C LYS A 609 -11.24 16.85 -0.84
N ALA A 610 -11.70 16.94 -2.09
CA ALA A 610 -13.10 17.26 -2.42
C ALA A 610 -14.09 16.20 -1.91
N ALA A 611 -13.66 14.94 -1.88
CA ALA A 611 -14.43 13.81 -1.36
C ALA A 611 -14.39 13.68 0.17
N GLY A 612 -13.75 14.61 0.88
CA GLY A 612 -13.59 14.57 2.34
C GLY A 612 -12.56 13.57 2.85
N ILE A 613 -11.67 13.10 1.97
CA ILE A 613 -10.60 12.15 2.30
C ILE A 613 -9.32 12.94 2.53
N ARG A 614 -8.62 12.64 3.63
CA ARG A 614 -7.36 13.28 3.96
C ARG A 614 -6.17 12.50 3.40
N PRO A 615 -5.41 13.05 2.45
CA PRO A 615 -4.16 12.45 1.99
C PRO A 615 -3.03 12.75 2.98
N VAL A 616 -2.20 11.75 3.25
CA VAL A 616 -1.04 11.80 4.14
C VAL A 616 0.14 11.15 3.44
N MET A 617 1.29 11.82 3.40
CA MET A 617 2.54 11.28 2.88
C MET A 617 3.38 10.72 4.03
N ILE A 618 3.78 9.45 3.93
CA ILE A 618 4.66 8.79 4.91
C ILE A 618 5.85 8.21 4.15
N THR A 619 7.06 8.72 4.37
CA THR A 619 8.23 8.36 3.55
C THR A 619 9.53 8.26 4.34
N GLY A 620 10.45 7.43 3.85
CA GLY A 620 11.84 7.36 4.33
C GLY A 620 12.70 8.56 3.90
N ASP A 621 12.24 9.33 2.89
CA ASP A 621 12.97 10.43 2.28
C ASP A 621 13.39 11.55 3.26
N HIS A 622 14.34 12.36 2.79
CA HIS A 622 14.73 13.59 3.47
C HIS A 622 13.54 14.55 3.65
N PRO A 623 13.37 15.19 4.84
CA PRO A 623 12.20 16.03 5.13
C PRO A 623 11.97 17.17 4.13
N LEU A 624 13.06 17.79 3.64
CA LEU A 624 12.96 18.89 2.67
C LEU A 624 12.38 18.43 1.31
N THR A 625 12.78 17.26 0.83
CA THR A 625 12.27 16.67 -0.42
C THR A 625 10.81 16.25 -0.26
N ALA A 626 10.51 15.54 0.83
CA ALA A 626 9.14 15.14 1.17
C ALA A 626 8.20 16.36 1.24
N ARG A 627 8.63 17.44 1.91
CA ARG A 627 7.89 18.71 1.97
C ARG A 627 7.64 19.30 0.59
N HIS A 628 8.68 19.39 -0.25
CA HIS A 628 8.56 19.99 -1.57
C HIS A 628 7.57 19.24 -2.46
N ILE A 629 7.68 17.91 -2.50
CA ILE A 629 6.76 17.08 -3.29
C ILE A 629 5.33 17.17 -2.73
N ALA A 630 5.16 17.13 -1.42
CA ALA A 630 3.84 17.26 -0.79
C ALA A 630 3.15 18.58 -1.13
N GLN A 631 3.89 19.69 -1.20
CA GLN A 631 3.36 20.99 -1.63
C GLN A 631 3.05 21.01 -3.13
N GLN A 632 3.90 20.42 -3.96
CA GLN A 632 3.73 20.39 -5.42
C GLN A 632 2.45 19.66 -5.85
N ILE A 633 2.15 18.52 -5.21
CA ILE A 633 0.95 17.71 -5.51
C ILE A 633 -0.27 18.12 -4.67
N GLY A 634 -0.11 19.07 -3.74
CA GLY A 634 -1.21 19.61 -2.94
C GLY A 634 -1.66 18.73 -1.77
N ILE A 635 -0.79 17.90 -1.20
CA ILE A 635 -1.07 17.18 0.07
C ILE A 635 -1.05 18.15 1.25
N SER A 636 -0.03 19.01 1.34
CA SER A 636 0.09 20.02 2.39
C SER A 636 0.20 21.42 1.78
N ASP A 637 -0.48 22.38 2.42
CA ASP A 637 -0.40 23.81 2.09
C ASP A 637 0.53 24.57 3.05
N ASN A 638 1.10 23.87 4.05
CA ASN A 638 1.95 24.45 5.09
C ASN A 638 3.33 23.74 5.16
N ASP A 639 4.21 24.30 5.99
CA ASP A 639 5.57 23.80 6.19
C ASP A 639 5.68 22.76 7.32
N ASN A 640 4.56 22.26 7.83
CA ASN A 640 4.57 21.33 8.95
C ASN A 640 4.88 19.91 8.46
N PHE A 641 5.96 19.35 8.98
CA PHE A 641 6.31 17.94 8.87
C PHE A 641 6.72 17.40 10.24
N ILE A 642 6.74 16.08 10.39
CA ILE A 642 7.30 15.39 11.56
C ILE A 642 8.31 14.36 11.06
N THR A 643 9.45 14.29 11.73
CA THR A 643 10.48 13.27 11.46
C THR A 643 10.29 12.02 12.32
N GLY A 644 10.83 10.87 11.89
CA GLY A 644 10.83 9.65 12.71
C GLY A 644 11.40 9.86 14.12
N GLN A 645 12.52 10.61 14.23
CA GLN A 645 13.12 10.93 15.53
C GLN A 645 12.21 11.78 16.44
N GLU A 646 11.37 12.63 15.86
CA GLU A 646 10.38 13.38 16.62
C GLU A 646 9.20 12.50 17.02
N LEU A 647 8.76 11.57 16.15
CA LEU A 647 7.72 10.58 16.47
C LEU A 647 8.08 9.75 17.71
N ASP A 648 9.34 9.33 17.82
CA ASP A 648 9.84 8.55 18.97
C ASP A 648 9.76 9.30 20.30
N ARG A 649 9.84 10.63 20.26
CA ARG A 649 9.80 11.49 21.45
C ARG A 649 8.37 11.84 21.89
N LEU A 650 7.40 11.74 20.98
CA LEU A 650 6.01 12.09 21.26
C LEU A 650 5.34 11.01 22.10
N SER A 651 4.62 11.42 23.15
CA SER A 651 3.69 10.54 23.85
C SER A 651 2.49 10.18 22.94
N PRO A 652 1.76 9.07 23.23
CA PRO A 652 0.57 8.70 22.44
C PRO A 652 -0.47 9.84 22.31
N THR A 653 -0.73 10.56 23.41
CA THR A 653 -1.69 11.68 23.43
C THR A 653 -1.22 12.90 22.64
N GLU A 654 0.08 13.19 22.65
CA GLU A 654 0.63 14.29 21.84
C GLU A 654 0.62 13.93 20.36
N LEU A 655 0.95 12.67 20.04
CA LEU A 655 0.91 12.17 18.68
C LEU A 655 -0.50 12.27 18.10
N GLU A 656 -1.53 11.86 18.85
CA GLU A 656 -2.94 11.99 18.46
C GLU A 656 -3.33 13.43 18.10
N GLN A 657 -2.84 14.42 18.84
CA GLN A 657 -3.12 15.83 18.53
C GLN A 657 -2.38 16.28 17.27
N ARG A 658 -1.10 15.92 17.15
CA ARG A 658 -0.23 16.36 16.05
C ARG A 658 -0.62 15.76 14.71
N VAL A 659 -1.06 14.50 14.66
CA VAL A 659 -1.49 13.85 13.41
C VAL A 659 -2.70 14.53 12.79
N ARG A 660 -3.49 15.33 13.52
CA ARG A 660 -4.64 16.07 12.99
C ARG A 660 -4.25 17.22 12.05
N ASP A 661 -3.08 17.81 12.29
CA ASP A 661 -2.63 19.00 11.57
C ASP A 661 -1.45 18.73 10.61
N VAL A 662 -0.78 17.58 10.77
CA VAL A 662 0.39 17.20 9.97
C VAL A 662 0.03 16.10 8.96
N SER A 663 0.37 16.33 7.69
CA SER A 663 0.14 15.37 6.59
C SER A 663 1.43 14.87 5.94
N VAL A 664 2.60 15.22 6.47
CA VAL A 664 3.92 14.80 5.95
C VAL A 664 4.77 14.24 7.08
N PHE A 665 5.13 12.96 6.95
CA PHE A 665 6.02 12.25 7.87
C PHE A 665 7.24 11.76 7.09
N ALA A 666 8.44 12.12 7.54
CA ALA A 666 9.70 11.88 6.83
C ALA A 666 10.72 11.12 7.69
N ARG A 667 11.65 10.39 7.05
CA ARG A 667 12.60 9.48 7.71
C ARG A 667 11.94 8.54 8.73
N VAL A 668 10.82 7.93 8.32
CA VAL A 668 10.03 7.03 9.17
C VAL A 668 10.49 5.57 9.04
N SER A 669 10.44 4.83 10.15
CA SER A 669 10.70 3.37 10.17
C SER A 669 9.40 2.56 9.93
N PRO A 670 9.48 1.23 9.71
CA PRO A 670 8.30 0.35 9.65
C PRO A 670 7.38 0.49 10.87
N GLU A 671 7.96 0.59 12.07
CA GLU A 671 7.24 0.73 13.33
C GLU A 671 6.53 2.09 13.42
N HIS A 672 7.16 3.15 12.90
CA HIS A 672 6.50 4.46 12.79
C HIS A 672 5.30 4.41 11.87
N LYS A 673 5.41 3.73 10.71
CA LYS A 673 4.30 3.53 9.78
C LYS A 673 3.13 2.85 10.52
N LEU A 674 3.38 1.72 11.18
CA LEU A 674 2.39 0.99 11.95
C LEU A 674 1.73 1.86 13.04
N ARG A 675 2.54 2.57 13.84
CA ARG A 675 2.07 3.45 14.91
C ARG A 675 1.19 4.59 14.40
N LEU A 676 1.49 5.15 13.22
CA LEU A 676 0.66 6.18 12.60
C LEU A 676 -0.71 5.63 12.19
N ILE A 677 -0.75 4.42 11.61
CA ILE A 677 -2.02 3.76 11.26
C ILE A 677 -2.87 3.53 12.51
N ASP A 678 -2.28 2.99 13.60
CA ASP A 678 -2.98 2.78 14.87
C ASP A 678 -3.60 4.08 15.41
N VAL A 679 -2.85 5.19 15.39
CA VAL A 679 -3.35 6.48 15.88
C VAL A 679 -4.51 6.99 15.03
N TYR A 680 -4.48 6.85 13.71
CA TYR A 680 -5.60 7.25 12.87
C TYR A 680 -6.84 6.37 13.14
N GLN A 681 -6.67 5.06 13.28
CA GLN A 681 -7.74 4.11 13.59
C GLN A 681 -8.37 4.38 14.97
N ASN A 682 -7.55 4.68 15.98
CA ASN A 682 -8.02 5.08 17.32
C ASN A 682 -8.85 6.37 17.31
N GLN A 683 -8.69 7.22 16.29
CA GLN A 683 -9.53 8.39 16.04
C GLN A 683 -10.78 8.08 15.20
N HIS A 684 -11.13 6.80 15.05
CA HIS A 684 -12.26 6.30 14.26
C HIS A 684 -12.17 6.64 12.75
N ASN A 685 -10.96 6.80 12.23
CA ASN A 685 -10.74 6.90 10.78
C ASN A 685 -10.66 5.50 10.17
N ILE A 686 -11.12 5.39 8.92
CA ILE A 686 -10.87 4.23 8.08
C ILE A 686 -9.65 4.56 7.23
N VAL A 687 -8.57 3.82 7.45
CA VAL A 687 -7.24 4.14 6.95
C VAL A 687 -6.88 3.22 5.79
N SER A 688 -6.54 3.82 4.65
CA SER A 688 -5.86 3.12 3.57
C SER A 688 -4.36 3.42 3.63
N MET A 689 -3.52 2.40 3.53
CA MET A 689 -2.06 2.53 3.48
C MET A 689 -1.54 1.99 2.16
N THR A 690 -0.63 2.71 1.49
CA THR A 690 0.08 2.22 0.31
C THR A 690 1.53 1.87 0.63
N GLY A 691 2.07 0.89 -0.07
CA GLY A 691 3.47 0.48 0.09
C GLY A 691 3.91 -0.50 -1.00
N ASP A 692 5.22 -0.66 -1.14
CA ASP A 692 5.82 -1.54 -2.14
C ASP A 692 6.88 -2.48 -1.53
N GLY A 693 7.53 -2.07 -0.45
CA GLY A 693 8.58 -2.85 0.23
C GLY A 693 8.08 -3.81 1.31
N VAL A 694 8.98 -4.66 1.81
CA VAL A 694 8.68 -5.58 2.93
C VAL A 694 8.50 -4.80 4.23
N ASN A 695 9.20 -3.68 4.37
CA ASN A 695 9.03 -2.69 5.44
C ASN A 695 7.60 -2.13 5.56
N ASP A 696 6.82 -2.12 4.47
CA ASP A 696 5.43 -1.67 4.49
C ASP A 696 4.44 -2.74 4.91
N ALA A 697 4.81 -4.01 4.80
CA ALA A 697 3.90 -5.11 5.00
C ALA A 697 3.17 -5.10 6.37
N PRO A 698 3.81 -4.74 7.51
CA PRO A 698 3.10 -4.58 8.77
C PRO A 698 2.03 -3.47 8.73
N ALA A 699 2.36 -2.31 8.18
CA ALA A 699 1.43 -1.18 8.10
C ALA A 699 0.31 -1.43 7.08
N LEU A 700 0.62 -2.10 5.97
CA LEU A 700 -0.36 -2.57 4.98
C LEU A 700 -1.36 -3.53 5.63
N LYS A 701 -0.87 -4.49 6.42
CA LYS A 701 -1.71 -5.49 7.09
C LYS A 701 -2.59 -4.89 8.18
N LYS A 702 -2.10 -3.86 8.88
CA LYS A 702 -2.81 -3.16 9.95
C LYS A 702 -3.87 -2.19 9.43
N ALA A 703 -3.62 -1.56 8.29
CA ALA A 703 -4.57 -0.64 7.69
C ALA A 703 -5.90 -1.34 7.39
N ASP A 704 -7.00 -0.60 7.45
CA ASP A 704 -8.31 -1.12 7.04
C ASP A 704 -8.29 -1.55 5.56
N ILE A 705 -7.49 -0.86 4.75
CA ILE A 705 -7.16 -1.21 3.36
C ILE A 705 -5.67 -1.03 3.08
N GLY A 706 -4.92 -2.11 3.11
CA GLY A 706 -3.58 -2.20 2.55
C GLY A 706 -3.60 -2.21 1.02
N VAL A 707 -2.74 -1.39 0.42
CA VAL A 707 -2.60 -1.22 -1.03
C VAL A 707 -1.16 -1.46 -1.45
N ALA A 708 -0.91 -2.55 -2.17
CA ALA A 708 0.42 -2.87 -2.69
C ALA A 708 0.61 -2.41 -4.14
N MET A 709 1.83 -2.03 -4.49
CA MET A 709 2.23 -1.82 -5.89
C MET A 709 2.30 -3.16 -6.65
N GLY A 710 1.85 -3.18 -7.90
CA GLY A 710 1.80 -4.38 -8.74
C GLY A 710 3.08 -4.61 -9.53
N ILE A 711 3.74 -3.54 -9.98
CA ILE A 711 4.98 -3.62 -10.77
C ILE A 711 6.18 -3.59 -9.84
N THR A 712 6.34 -2.55 -9.01
CA THR A 712 7.49 -2.41 -8.09
C THR A 712 7.32 -3.19 -6.79
N GLY A 713 6.08 -3.53 -6.40
CA GLY A 713 5.81 -4.13 -5.10
C GLY A 713 6.36 -5.55 -4.94
N THR A 714 6.97 -5.80 -3.80
CA THR A 714 7.46 -7.12 -3.37
C THR A 714 6.30 -8.10 -3.19
N ASP A 715 6.57 -9.40 -3.33
CA ASP A 715 5.55 -10.43 -3.09
C ASP A 715 5.02 -10.41 -1.65
N VAL A 716 5.85 -9.99 -0.68
CA VAL A 716 5.44 -9.84 0.71
C VAL A 716 4.44 -8.68 0.85
N ALA A 717 4.74 -7.50 0.30
CA ALA A 717 3.82 -6.36 0.30
C ALA A 717 2.48 -6.71 -0.38
N LYS A 718 2.55 -7.34 -1.56
CA LYS A 718 1.36 -7.82 -2.28
C LYS A 718 0.54 -8.79 -1.44
N SER A 719 1.20 -9.68 -0.69
CA SER A 719 0.55 -10.69 0.17
C SER A 719 -0.13 -10.11 1.41
N ALA A 720 0.44 -9.03 1.96
CA ALA A 720 -0.07 -8.34 3.13
C ALA A 720 -1.27 -7.42 2.83
N ALA A 721 -1.39 -6.94 1.59
CA ALA A 721 -2.41 -6.00 1.16
C ALA A 721 -3.75 -6.65 0.75
N GLU A 722 -4.84 -5.92 0.96
CA GLU A 722 -6.19 -6.22 0.47
C GLU A 722 -6.37 -5.91 -1.02
N MET A 723 -5.61 -4.94 -1.53
CA MET A 723 -5.67 -4.46 -2.92
C MET A 723 -4.27 -4.35 -3.53
N VAL A 724 -4.16 -4.62 -4.83
CA VAL A 724 -2.92 -4.45 -5.62
C VAL A 724 -3.19 -3.53 -6.80
N LEU A 725 -2.37 -2.50 -6.98
CA LEU A 725 -2.44 -1.57 -8.11
C LEU A 725 -1.61 -2.13 -9.27
N LEU A 726 -2.24 -2.52 -10.37
CA LEU A 726 -1.53 -3.14 -11.51
C LEU A 726 -0.67 -2.13 -12.31
N ASP A 727 -0.83 -0.84 -12.04
CA ASP A 727 -0.19 0.28 -12.73
C ASP A 727 0.66 1.18 -11.81
N ASP A 728 0.77 0.82 -10.52
CA ASP A 728 1.47 1.57 -9.46
C ASP A 728 1.03 3.03 -9.33
N ASN A 729 -0.25 3.32 -9.62
CA ASN A 729 -0.74 4.69 -9.70
C ASN A 729 -1.67 5.07 -8.54
N PHE A 730 -1.32 6.14 -7.82
CA PHE A 730 -2.19 6.70 -6.78
C PHE A 730 -3.61 7.04 -7.27
N ALA A 731 -3.76 7.51 -8.51
CA ALA A 731 -5.07 7.84 -9.08
C ALA A 731 -6.02 6.63 -9.12
N THR A 732 -5.48 5.43 -9.25
CA THR A 732 -6.22 4.17 -9.24
C THR A 732 -6.86 3.90 -7.88
N ILE A 733 -6.23 4.33 -6.78
CA ILE A 733 -6.82 4.26 -5.43
C ILE A 733 -8.07 5.14 -5.36
N VAL A 734 -8.00 6.36 -5.90
CA VAL A 734 -9.13 7.30 -5.90
C VAL A 734 -10.30 6.75 -6.72
N ALA A 735 -10.00 6.16 -7.88
CA ALA A 735 -10.99 5.47 -8.70
C ALA A 735 -11.60 4.25 -7.99
N ALA A 736 -10.82 3.50 -7.21
CA ALA A 736 -11.31 2.38 -6.42
C ALA A 736 -12.20 2.86 -5.25
N VAL A 737 -11.86 3.97 -4.60
CA VAL A 737 -12.72 4.59 -3.57
C VAL A 737 -14.06 5.04 -4.16
N GLU A 738 -14.05 5.64 -5.36
CA GLU A 738 -15.28 5.98 -6.09
C GLU A 738 -16.17 4.74 -6.29
N GLU A 739 -15.63 3.65 -6.85
CA GLU A 739 -16.38 2.40 -7.04
C GLU A 739 -16.86 1.81 -5.71
N GLY A 740 -16.04 1.86 -4.65
CA GLY A 740 -16.43 1.41 -3.31
C GLY A 740 -17.63 2.18 -2.76
N ARG A 741 -17.67 3.50 -2.96
CA ARG A 741 -18.82 4.35 -2.56
C ARG A 741 -20.08 4.01 -3.36
N ILE A 742 -19.95 3.74 -4.65
CA ILE A 742 -21.09 3.34 -5.51
C ILE A 742 -21.69 2.03 -5.00
N ILE A 743 -20.83 1.04 -4.71
CA ILE A 743 -21.27 -0.28 -4.25
C ILE A 743 -21.94 -0.15 -2.88
N TYR A 744 -21.39 0.67 -1.99
CA TYR A 744 -22.00 0.92 -0.69
C TYR A 744 -23.41 1.55 -0.82
N ASP A 745 -23.59 2.53 -1.71
CA ASP A 745 -24.92 3.11 -1.98
C ASP A 745 -25.89 2.06 -2.51
N ASN A 746 -25.45 1.26 -3.46
CA ASN A 746 -26.25 0.19 -4.05
C ASN A 746 -26.65 -0.84 -2.99
N ILE A 747 -25.73 -1.17 -2.06
CA ILE A 747 -26.01 -2.02 -0.89
C ILE A 747 -27.10 -1.42 -0.02
N ARG A 748 -27.01 -0.13 0.29
CA ARG A 748 -28.06 0.55 1.09
C ARG A 748 -29.40 0.57 0.37
N ARG A 749 -29.42 0.75 -0.96
CA ARG A 749 -30.65 0.73 -1.77
C ARG A 749 -31.32 -0.63 -1.72
N PHE A 750 -30.62 -1.71 -2.02
CA PHE A 750 -31.28 -3.02 -1.98
C PHE A 750 -31.63 -3.48 -0.56
N ILE A 751 -30.85 -3.09 0.49
CA ILE A 751 -31.25 -3.37 1.88
C ILE A 751 -32.55 -2.63 2.21
N LYS A 752 -32.65 -1.35 1.84
CA LYS A 752 -33.87 -0.55 2.00
C LYS A 752 -35.05 -1.20 1.28
N TYR A 753 -34.84 -1.74 0.08
CA TYR A 753 -35.85 -2.50 -0.66
C TYR A 753 -36.27 -3.78 0.08
N LEU A 754 -35.33 -4.69 0.36
CA LEU A 754 -35.60 -5.98 1.00
C LEU A 754 -36.32 -5.80 2.34
N LEU A 755 -35.82 -4.91 3.20
CA LEU A 755 -36.45 -4.68 4.50
C LEU A 755 -37.84 -4.05 4.39
N THR A 756 -38.11 -3.23 3.36
CA THR A 756 -39.48 -2.72 3.12
C THR A 756 -40.42 -3.85 2.74
N CYS A 757 -39.95 -4.81 1.94
CA CYS A 757 -40.71 -6.00 1.55
C CYS A 757 -40.98 -6.91 2.76
N ASN A 758 -39.96 -7.25 3.55
CA ASN A 758 -40.14 -8.04 4.78
C ASN A 758 -41.10 -7.36 5.77
N VAL A 759 -41.03 -6.02 5.95
CA VAL A 759 -41.98 -5.30 6.81
C VAL A 759 -43.40 -5.39 6.27
N SER A 760 -43.59 -5.36 4.95
CA SER A 760 -44.91 -5.54 4.35
C SER A 760 -45.48 -6.95 4.59
N GLU A 761 -44.65 -7.98 4.48
CA GLU A 761 -45.06 -9.36 4.74
C GLU A 761 -45.45 -9.57 6.21
N ILE A 762 -44.60 -9.07 7.12
CA ILE A 762 -44.87 -9.10 8.56
C ILE A 762 -46.18 -8.36 8.87
N ALA A 763 -46.37 -7.16 8.33
CA ALA A 763 -47.56 -6.37 8.60
C ALA A 763 -48.83 -7.02 8.04
N VAL A 764 -48.79 -7.63 6.85
CA VAL A 764 -49.89 -8.45 6.32
C VAL A 764 -50.23 -9.61 7.27
N MET A 765 -49.20 -10.32 7.75
CA MET A 765 -49.36 -11.46 8.66
C MET A 765 -49.87 -11.09 10.06
N ILE A 766 -49.70 -9.84 10.51
CA ILE A 766 -50.28 -9.34 11.76
C ILE A 766 -51.70 -8.81 11.55
N ILE A 767 -51.89 -7.96 10.54
CA ILE A 767 -53.14 -7.23 10.32
C ILE A 767 -54.24 -8.19 9.83
N GLY A 768 -53.92 -9.16 8.96
CA GLY A 768 -54.90 -10.13 8.46
C GLY A 768 -55.63 -10.89 9.58
N PRO A 769 -54.91 -11.59 10.47
CA PRO A 769 -55.51 -12.26 11.62
C PRO A 769 -56.26 -11.32 12.57
N PHE A 770 -55.81 -10.06 12.70
CA PHE A 770 -56.54 -9.04 13.47
C PHE A 770 -57.90 -8.68 12.83
N LEU A 771 -58.00 -8.72 11.50
CA LEU A 771 -59.26 -8.56 10.76
C LEU A 771 -60.12 -9.84 10.75
N GLY A 772 -59.65 -10.92 11.38
CA GLY A 772 -60.36 -12.21 11.44
C GLY A 772 -60.02 -13.18 10.32
N MET A 773 -59.12 -12.81 9.40
CA MET A 773 -58.65 -13.70 8.33
C MET A 773 -57.83 -14.86 8.91
N PRO A 774 -57.83 -16.05 8.28
CA PRO A 774 -56.83 -17.09 8.57
C PRO A 774 -55.45 -16.63 8.08
N LEU A 775 -54.42 -17.47 8.23
CA LEU A 775 -53.04 -17.16 7.83
C LEU A 775 -53.00 -16.55 6.41
N PRO A 776 -52.65 -15.26 6.25
CA PRO A 776 -52.72 -14.57 4.96
C PRO A 776 -51.74 -15.11 3.90
N LEU A 777 -50.55 -15.50 4.36
CA LEU A 777 -49.49 -16.05 3.54
C LEU A 777 -48.95 -17.33 4.19
N LEU A 778 -48.72 -18.35 3.37
CA LEU A 778 -48.05 -19.58 3.80
C LEU A 778 -46.53 -19.34 3.88
N PRO A 779 -45.80 -20.02 4.78
CA PRO A 779 -44.35 -19.87 4.87
C PRO A 779 -43.61 -20.17 3.58
N LEU A 780 -44.06 -21.16 2.80
CA LEU A 780 -43.48 -21.44 1.48
C LEU A 780 -43.68 -20.28 0.50
N GLN A 781 -44.79 -19.52 0.60
CA GLN A 781 -45.02 -18.33 -0.23
C GLN A 781 -44.09 -17.18 0.19
N ILE A 782 -43.91 -16.98 1.50
CA ILE A 782 -42.97 -16.00 2.06
C ILE A 782 -41.54 -16.31 1.60
N LEU A 783 -41.15 -17.58 1.71
CA LEU A 783 -39.85 -18.07 1.28
C LEU A 783 -39.60 -17.84 -0.22
N TRP A 784 -40.63 -18.08 -1.04
CA TRP A 784 -40.59 -17.80 -2.46
C TRP A 784 -40.43 -16.30 -2.75
N MET A 785 -41.12 -15.44 -1.98
CA MET A 785 -41.01 -13.99 -2.14
C MET A 785 -39.60 -13.50 -1.80
N ASN A 786 -39.13 -13.80 -0.59
CA ASN A 786 -37.84 -13.35 -0.07
C ASN A 786 -36.66 -13.84 -0.92
N LEU A 787 -36.71 -15.06 -1.43
CA LEU A 787 -35.59 -15.65 -2.17
C LEU A 787 -35.64 -15.31 -3.67
N VAL A 788 -36.81 -15.43 -4.30
CA VAL A 788 -36.93 -15.39 -5.76
C VAL A 788 -37.45 -14.05 -6.24
N THR A 789 -38.62 -13.60 -5.77
CA THR A 789 -39.24 -12.39 -6.32
C THR A 789 -38.52 -11.13 -5.88
N ASP A 790 -38.01 -11.10 -4.65
CA ASP A 790 -37.27 -9.96 -4.10
C ASP A 790 -35.76 -10.06 -4.35
N GLY A 791 -35.21 -11.28 -4.39
CA GLY A 791 -33.80 -11.49 -4.65
C GLY A 791 -33.34 -10.96 -6.02
N LEU A 792 -34.14 -11.12 -7.07
CA LEU A 792 -33.79 -10.67 -8.42
C LEU A 792 -33.79 -9.12 -8.56
N PRO A 793 -34.81 -8.37 -8.12
CA PRO A 793 -34.75 -6.91 -8.06
C PRO A 793 -33.64 -6.39 -7.14
N ALA A 794 -33.40 -7.03 -5.99
CA ALA A 794 -32.30 -6.65 -5.11
C ALA A 794 -30.94 -6.79 -5.82
N LEU A 795 -30.76 -7.85 -6.61
CA LEU A 795 -29.59 -8.01 -7.46
C LEU A 795 -29.51 -6.92 -8.53
N ALA A 796 -30.62 -6.54 -9.18
CA ALA A 796 -30.63 -5.45 -10.16
C ALA A 796 -30.21 -4.11 -9.52
N LEU A 797 -30.74 -3.80 -8.34
CA LEU A 797 -30.38 -2.60 -7.55
C LEU A 797 -28.90 -2.58 -7.14
N SER A 798 -28.24 -3.74 -7.07
CA SER A 798 -26.81 -3.82 -6.80
C SER A 798 -25.92 -3.23 -7.92
N ILE A 799 -26.49 -3.07 -9.13
CA ILE A 799 -25.79 -2.65 -10.36
C ILE A 799 -26.26 -1.27 -10.83
N GLU A 800 -26.96 -0.50 -9.98
CA GLU A 800 -27.38 0.86 -10.29
C GLU A 800 -26.18 1.78 -10.62
N PRO A 801 -26.33 2.71 -11.57
CA PRO A 801 -25.30 3.68 -11.91
C PRO A 801 -25.01 4.68 -10.78
N PRO A 802 -23.80 5.27 -10.75
CA PRO A 802 -23.40 6.26 -9.74
C PRO A 802 -24.27 7.51 -9.71
N GLU A 803 -24.49 8.05 -8.52
CA GLU A 803 -24.97 9.41 -8.34
C GLU A 803 -23.89 10.44 -8.72
N LYS A 804 -24.29 11.63 -9.20
CA LYS A 804 -23.36 12.65 -9.74
C LYS A 804 -22.45 13.29 -8.68
N ASP A 805 -22.77 13.12 -7.41
CA ASP A 805 -22.12 13.73 -6.26
C ASP A 805 -21.39 12.72 -5.35
N VAL A 806 -21.21 11.47 -5.78
CA VAL A 806 -20.53 10.40 -5.02
C VAL A 806 -19.16 10.85 -4.48
N MET A 807 -18.40 11.61 -5.27
CA MET A 807 -17.07 12.14 -4.91
C MET A 807 -17.10 13.59 -4.41
N LYS A 808 -18.27 14.16 -4.13
CA LYS A 808 -18.44 15.53 -3.58
C LYS A 808 -18.98 15.55 -2.15
N ARG A 809 -19.37 14.39 -1.63
CA ARG A 809 -19.88 14.20 -0.28
C ARG A 809 -18.81 13.58 0.62
N GLN A 810 -18.93 13.84 1.91
CA GLN A 810 -18.08 13.25 2.95
C GLN A 810 -18.25 11.71 2.99
N PRO A 811 -17.22 10.94 3.39
CA PRO A 811 -17.34 9.51 3.63
C PRO A 811 -18.44 9.22 4.67
N PHE A 812 -19.09 8.06 4.56
CA PHE A 812 -20.00 7.61 5.62
C PHE A 812 -19.19 7.31 6.88
N SER A 813 -19.65 7.77 8.05
CA SER A 813 -18.93 7.43 9.28
C SER A 813 -19.01 5.93 9.52
N ALA A 814 -17.91 5.30 9.94
CA ALA A 814 -17.89 3.87 10.25
C ALA A 814 -18.95 3.50 11.31
N THR A 815 -19.27 4.43 12.19
CA THR A 815 -20.27 4.31 13.26
C THR A 815 -21.72 4.57 12.82
N GLU A 816 -21.97 5.09 11.61
CA GLU A 816 -23.33 5.28 11.10
C GLU A 816 -23.96 3.89 10.85
N SER A 817 -25.12 3.65 11.45
CA SER A 817 -25.91 2.45 11.19
C SER A 817 -26.37 2.44 9.72
N VAL A 818 -26.59 1.25 9.14
CA VAL A 818 -27.21 1.09 7.80
C VAL A 818 -28.53 1.87 7.71
N PHE A 819 -29.23 1.96 8.85
CA PHE A 819 -30.48 2.68 9.06
C PHE A 819 -30.35 4.21 9.21
N GLY A 820 -29.16 4.79 9.02
CA GLY A 820 -28.98 6.24 9.05
C GLY A 820 -29.86 6.98 8.03
N ARG A 821 -30.05 8.28 8.23
CA ARG A 821 -30.73 9.20 7.29
C ARG A 821 -32.19 8.86 6.97
N GLY A 822 -32.97 8.46 7.98
CA GLY A 822 -34.43 8.31 7.86
C GLY A 822 -34.91 7.01 7.19
N MET A 823 -34.01 6.07 6.92
CA MET A 823 -34.34 4.78 6.32
C MET A 823 -35.41 3.98 7.09
N PRO A 824 -35.42 3.89 8.44
CA PRO A 824 -36.47 3.18 9.18
C PRO A 824 -37.87 3.75 8.97
N ALA A 825 -37.99 5.08 8.94
CA ALA A 825 -39.27 5.74 8.74
C ALA A 825 -39.83 5.41 7.36
N PHE A 826 -38.97 5.38 6.34
CA PHE A 826 -39.32 4.97 4.99
C PHE A 826 -39.75 3.50 4.95
N ILE A 827 -38.94 2.58 5.50
CA ILE A 827 -39.22 1.14 5.53
C ILE A 827 -40.59 0.85 6.17
N ILE A 828 -40.84 1.45 7.34
CA ILE A 828 -42.10 1.24 8.07
C ILE A 828 -43.28 1.81 7.30
N LEU A 829 -43.18 3.06 6.83
CA LEU A 829 -44.28 3.73 6.13
C LEU A 829 -44.68 2.99 4.86
N PHE A 830 -43.71 2.69 3.99
CA PHE A 830 -44.00 2.02 2.72
C PHE A 830 -44.36 0.56 2.94
N GLY A 831 -43.74 -0.14 3.90
CA GLY A 831 -44.13 -1.51 4.25
C GLY A 831 -45.60 -1.60 4.68
N VAL A 832 -46.07 -0.68 5.52
CA VAL A 832 -47.48 -0.61 5.94
C VAL A 832 -48.40 -0.26 4.76
N VAL A 833 -48.02 0.67 3.90
CA VAL A 833 -48.81 1.03 2.70
C VAL A 833 -48.98 -0.17 1.77
N LEU A 834 -47.89 -0.90 1.46
CA LEU A 834 -47.93 -2.11 0.64
C LEU A 834 -48.86 -3.17 1.26
N SER A 835 -48.80 -3.33 2.58
CA SER A 835 -49.66 -4.25 3.32
C SER A 835 -51.14 -3.91 3.21
N ILE A 836 -51.48 -2.63 3.35
CA ILE A 836 -52.86 -2.14 3.23
C ILE A 836 -53.38 -2.39 1.82
N ILE A 837 -52.57 -2.13 0.79
CA ILE A 837 -52.96 -2.37 -0.61
C ILE A 837 -53.24 -3.87 -0.85
N ALA A 838 -52.35 -4.76 -0.40
CA ALA A 838 -52.51 -6.20 -0.55
C ALA A 838 -53.75 -6.72 0.19
N LEU A 839 -53.97 -6.28 1.44
CA LEU A 839 -55.12 -6.67 2.24
C LEU A 839 -56.44 -6.14 1.66
N LEU A 840 -56.51 -4.87 1.24
CA LEU A 840 -57.71 -4.32 0.62
C LEU A 840 -58.09 -5.06 -0.66
N SER A 841 -57.11 -5.44 -1.48
CA SER A 841 -57.34 -6.16 -2.73
C SER A 841 -57.94 -7.56 -2.53
N SER A 842 -57.64 -8.20 -1.40
CA SER A 842 -58.05 -9.57 -1.09
C SER A 842 -59.21 -9.66 -0.09
N TYR A 843 -59.49 -8.59 0.66
CA TYR A 843 -60.51 -8.57 1.71
C TYR A 843 -61.92 -8.83 1.18
N LEU A 844 -62.27 -8.29 0.01
CA LEU A 844 -63.58 -8.52 -0.59
C LEU A 844 -63.76 -9.99 -0.99
N LEU A 845 -62.74 -10.59 -1.61
CA LEU A 845 -62.74 -12.00 -2.02
C LEU A 845 -62.82 -12.94 -0.81
N TRP A 846 -62.08 -12.62 0.26
CA TRP A 846 -62.16 -13.36 1.52
C TRP A 846 -63.56 -13.28 2.13
N ARG A 847 -64.18 -12.10 2.13
CA ARG A 847 -65.54 -11.92 2.66
C ARG A 847 -66.59 -12.68 1.85
N GLU A 848 -66.37 -12.85 0.56
CA GLU A 848 -67.20 -13.67 -0.33
C GLU A 848 -66.87 -15.17 -0.26
N ASN A 849 -65.91 -15.56 0.59
CA ASN A 849 -65.45 -16.93 0.81
C ASN A 849 -64.86 -17.59 -0.46
N ASP A 850 -64.33 -16.77 -1.38
CA ASP A 850 -63.64 -17.23 -2.59
C ASP A 850 -62.27 -17.81 -2.21
N GLN A 851 -61.98 -19.06 -2.62
CA GLN A 851 -60.72 -19.74 -2.30
C GLN A 851 -59.47 -19.07 -2.89
N GLY A 852 -59.62 -18.21 -3.91
CA GLY A 852 -58.52 -17.51 -4.58
C GLY A 852 -57.97 -16.29 -3.82
N TRP A 853 -58.54 -15.89 -2.67
CA TRP A 853 -58.15 -14.67 -1.96
C TRP A 853 -56.66 -14.65 -1.55
N GLN A 854 -56.09 -15.79 -1.13
CA GLN A 854 -54.66 -15.89 -0.80
C GLN A 854 -53.77 -15.68 -2.02
N THR A 855 -54.15 -16.23 -3.18
CA THR A 855 -53.42 -16.06 -4.44
C THR A 855 -53.46 -14.62 -4.93
N VAL A 856 -54.60 -13.94 -4.78
CA VAL A 856 -54.72 -12.51 -5.11
C VAL A 856 -53.89 -11.67 -4.16
N LEU A 857 -53.94 -11.95 -2.85
CA LEU A 857 -53.11 -11.27 -1.85
C LEU A 857 -51.63 -11.40 -2.19
N PHE A 858 -51.15 -12.63 -2.42
CA PHE A 858 -49.79 -12.94 -2.82
C PHE A 858 -49.39 -12.18 -4.09
N SER A 859 -50.21 -12.27 -5.14
CA SER A 859 -49.89 -11.65 -6.43
C SER A 859 -49.85 -10.12 -6.34
N THR A 860 -50.82 -9.51 -5.65
CA THR A 860 -50.86 -8.06 -5.43
C THR A 860 -49.63 -7.60 -4.65
N LEU A 861 -49.23 -8.35 -3.61
CA LEU A 861 -48.05 -8.01 -2.81
C LEU A 861 -46.78 -8.05 -3.67
N VAL A 862 -46.59 -9.12 -4.45
CA VAL A 862 -45.44 -9.26 -5.37
C VAL A 862 -45.39 -8.11 -6.38
N PHE A 863 -46.50 -7.76 -7.04
CA PHE A 863 -46.50 -6.64 -8.00
C PHE A 863 -46.25 -5.29 -7.32
N ALA A 864 -46.76 -5.10 -6.11
CA ALA A 864 -46.54 -3.87 -5.35
C ALA A 864 -45.07 -3.76 -4.89
N GLN A 865 -44.44 -4.86 -4.48
CA GLN A 865 -43.00 -4.95 -4.20
C GLN A 865 -42.16 -4.67 -5.46
N LEU A 866 -42.51 -5.23 -6.62
CA LEU A 866 -41.83 -4.88 -7.88
C LEU A 866 -41.95 -3.38 -8.22
N GLY A 867 -43.11 -2.77 -7.96
CA GLY A 867 -43.28 -1.32 -8.08
C GLY A 867 -42.40 -0.54 -7.08
N MET A 868 -42.24 -1.08 -5.87
CA MET A 868 -41.35 -0.53 -4.84
C MET A 868 -39.90 -0.52 -5.30
N ALA A 869 -39.43 -1.58 -5.97
CA ALA A 869 -38.07 -1.67 -6.49
C ALA A 869 -37.71 -0.53 -7.45
N LEU A 870 -38.70 -0.02 -8.22
CA LEU A 870 -38.50 1.12 -9.14
C LEU A 870 -38.41 2.48 -8.43
N SER A 871 -38.81 2.53 -7.15
CA SER A 871 -38.89 3.78 -6.36
C SER A 871 -37.70 3.99 -5.41
N VAL A 872 -36.91 2.93 -5.19
CA VAL A 872 -35.76 2.89 -4.28
C VAL A 872 -34.48 3.19 -5.04
#